data_AF-A0ABD3NGJ5-F1
#
_entry.id   AF-A0ABD3NGJ5-F1
#
_cell.length_a   1.000
_cell.length_b   1.000
_cell.length_c   1.000
_cell.angle_alpha   90.00
_cell.angle_beta   90.00
_cell.angle_gamma   90.00
#
_symmetry.space_group_name_H-M   'P 1'
#
loop_
_entity.id
_entity.type
_entity.pdbx_description
1 polymer ?
#
loop_
_entity_poly.entity_id
_entity_poly.type
_entity_poly.pdbx_seq_one_letter_code
_entity_poly.pdbx_strand_id
1 'polypeptide(L)'
;MAEHNMEEGSAIRKRLNALHFWLYGFPQLEAYHQRIDFNASNELCNHAELDDIEIVIKIIEIAEEICDSKISPPRPTSASQAWAVIHCLARDNGLAIDDFDAPSFETRECQYKILCTLLCHALSDRCEKQRDYISKIMAMDRSDVQQEIMRILQESAHYRTDDDDDNIETGDYSTFTEASAASVSASFEYESDIDTKRDRTEAFGDDNLHSDSPQGKRSHVVRHKSADKDTLRITIAKLQHELKEIRQQEIDLTLKVDEEQSLHRSEMLRVESKYLRTIRDLEEKYMNEISEQKKEIELLRDYEQSAKDLKEENSRLRDDLDVLECSKEKLSFTEEQLRKCRVKIELIGDAHDALQREEKAHAASVDKCLALEGELALLKPLKRQLEEYRVRATDAEVALAECREDLRRMKDKSSGLEGTNEFLQRGARLQHEEAVSLQKRLQEESSKSGKGGIAVGIGMSELNPELMEELKTLRSECARLKEFESKREVDSVQRLEESYDDAIRLSERFKDQFFQTKSELEDTQQQLSESEARGAKLKAEVDELKKKIKELDDEMKEERVKSHKAALDAERNFQNEKKNLINKGRQDLTDLEEKLTLKIEAERKQHKEKIDRAEAQRIEIENNLSEQVTALREQSSKTLRSTKELGQKMLGELEQRKQAEVEKLSKDKADEIEALITKGKAMIRESRQKAKALQLKIMEEYEVKISSLEISLEKVKSIQEEYEQKATAKISKRDHQIKLLEARYRELITANSQLEDKVKKAERSSKELAGENDRLRRQLGSRFGPGGSSQNHLEDLTSVCKSLQEENRRLKEMNPDRSIFANDVQGSKSSNDMTQAITSFSKSALTEFREEYEEKIEELENEKRDLIMKSSAAANETRKAEQRSWELEEELTKVKSELTTAKLALQRNERRSDFSLGLSSSSKHHHEKENAPNVHQDLPPTSAKMQNITPKIGASTSQKKPGLPSLMDQSTPMSDSDQKPECTQS
;
A
#
# COMPACT_ATOMS: atom_id res chain seq x y z
N MET A 1 16.03 -27.20 43.37
CA MET A 1 16.25 -25.74 43.24
C MET A 1 17.54 -25.46 42.51
N ALA A 2 18.74 -25.55 43.12
CA ALA A 2 19.99 -25.19 42.41
C ALA A 2 20.19 -25.91 41.05
N GLU A 3 19.95 -27.22 40.97
CA GLU A 3 20.04 -27.98 39.71
C GLU A 3 18.98 -27.55 38.68
N HIS A 4 17.71 -27.38 39.10
CA HIS A 4 16.63 -26.86 38.25
C HIS A 4 16.99 -25.49 37.65
N ASN A 5 17.47 -24.56 38.47
CA ASN A 5 17.90 -23.23 38.01
C ASN A 5 19.10 -23.30 37.04
N MET A 6 19.96 -24.33 37.15
CA MET A 6 21.06 -24.56 36.20
C MET A 6 20.59 -25.16 34.88
N GLU A 7 19.64 -26.10 34.90
CA GLU A 7 19.02 -26.67 33.70
C GLU A 7 18.19 -25.63 32.94
N GLU A 8 17.38 -24.85 33.65
CA GLU A 8 16.55 -23.76 33.12
C GLU A 8 17.42 -22.65 32.51
N GLY A 9 18.47 -22.22 33.21
CA GLY A 9 19.46 -21.29 32.65
C GLY A 9 20.22 -21.86 31.44
N SER A 10 20.34 -23.19 31.31
CA SER A 10 20.91 -23.85 30.13
C SER A 10 19.93 -23.84 28.95
N ALA A 11 18.65 -24.14 29.20
CA ALA A 11 17.58 -24.09 28.22
C ALA A 11 17.40 -22.67 27.66
N ILE A 12 17.35 -21.65 28.52
CA ILE A 12 17.26 -20.24 28.13
C ILE A 12 18.44 -19.86 27.24
N ARG A 13 19.69 -20.23 27.59
CA ARG A 13 20.86 -19.99 26.72
C ARG A 13 20.72 -20.65 25.35
N LYS A 14 20.30 -21.92 25.30
CA LYS A 14 20.16 -22.64 24.02
C LYS A 14 19.10 -21.99 23.12
N ARG A 15 17.96 -21.59 23.70
CA ARG A 15 16.87 -20.91 22.99
C ARG A 15 17.26 -19.50 22.53
N LEU A 16 17.94 -18.73 23.39
CA LEU A 16 18.46 -17.41 23.04
C LEU A 16 19.45 -17.48 21.87
N ASN A 17 20.32 -18.49 21.84
CA ASN A 17 21.21 -18.73 20.70
C ASN A 17 20.44 -19.05 19.41
N ALA A 18 19.35 -19.83 19.48
CA ALA A 18 18.51 -20.11 18.32
C ALA A 18 17.79 -18.85 17.78
N LEU A 19 17.29 -17.99 18.68
CA LEU A 19 16.74 -16.69 18.33
C LEU A 19 17.80 -15.75 17.73
N HIS A 20 19.05 -15.81 18.22
CA HIS A 20 20.15 -15.04 17.68
C HIS A 20 20.52 -15.47 16.25
N PHE A 21 20.58 -16.78 15.98
CA PHE A 21 20.75 -17.29 14.60
C PHE A 21 19.62 -16.87 13.66
N TRP A 22 18.37 -16.82 14.15
CA TRP A 22 17.26 -16.28 13.36
C TRP A 22 17.42 -14.78 13.03
N LEU A 23 17.85 -13.97 14.00
CA LEU A 23 18.14 -12.55 13.80
C LEU A 23 19.27 -12.31 12.79
N TYR A 24 20.28 -13.18 12.74
CA TYR A 24 21.32 -13.09 11.70
C TYR A 24 20.81 -13.34 10.26
N GLY A 25 19.59 -13.88 10.09
CA GLY A 25 18.88 -13.94 8.80
C GLY A 25 18.28 -12.60 8.32
N PHE A 26 18.61 -11.49 8.97
CA PHE A 26 18.18 -10.13 8.59
C PHE A 26 19.34 -9.30 8.02
N PRO A 27 19.16 -8.61 6.87
CA PRO A 27 20.21 -7.79 6.24
C PRO A 27 20.84 -6.74 7.18
N GLN A 28 20.07 -6.25 8.14
CA GLN A 28 20.50 -5.31 9.18
C GLN A 28 21.69 -5.84 10.02
N LEU A 29 21.76 -7.16 10.23
CA LEU A 29 22.81 -7.84 10.99
C LEU A 29 23.82 -8.61 10.11
N GLU A 30 23.53 -8.83 8.83
CA GLU A 30 24.41 -9.56 7.89
C GLU A 30 25.82 -8.94 7.82
N ALA A 31 25.92 -7.61 7.85
CA ALA A 31 27.19 -6.89 7.85
C ALA A 31 28.02 -7.07 9.15
N TYR A 32 27.39 -7.45 10.28
CA TYR A 32 28.11 -7.88 11.49
C TYR A 32 28.54 -9.34 11.37
N HIS A 33 27.66 -10.21 10.86
CA HIS A 33 27.96 -11.62 10.66
C HIS A 33 29.22 -11.83 9.79
N GLN A 34 29.31 -11.11 8.65
CA GLN A 34 30.48 -11.12 7.75
C GLN A 34 31.79 -10.64 8.40
N ARG A 35 31.75 -9.88 9.52
CA ARG A 35 32.96 -9.49 10.28
C ARG A 35 33.39 -10.55 11.29
N ILE A 36 32.45 -11.33 11.81
CA ILE A 36 32.67 -12.32 12.87
C ILE A 36 33.20 -13.64 12.26
N ASP A 37 32.66 -14.04 11.11
CA ASP A 37 33.05 -15.27 10.36
C ASP A 37 34.55 -15.37 10.05
N PHE A 38 35.27 -14.24 10.00
CA PHE A 38 36.69 -14.23 9.65
C PHE A 38 37.66 -14.62 10.79
N ASN A 39 37.20 -14.72 12.06
CA ASN A 39 38.11 -14.84 13.21
C ASN A 39 37.76 -15.88 14.29
N ALA A 40 36.57 -16.49 14.28
CA ALA A 40 36.14 -17.37 15.37
C ALA A 40 35.77 -18.79 14.90
N SER A 41 36.56 -19.78 15.30
CA SER A 41 36.25 -21.19 15.10
C SER A 41 35.09 -21.65 16.01
N ASN A 42 33.85 -21.48 15.51
CA ASN A 42 32.60 -22.21 15.75
C ASN A 42 32.07 -22.53 17.17
N GLU A 43 32.85 -22.41 18.25
CA GLU A 43 32.42 -22.84 19.60
C GLU A 43 32.38 -21.70 20.66
N LEU A 44 33.06 -20.57 20.44
CA LEU A 44 33.20 -19.49 21.44
C LEU A 44 32.39 -18.19 21.23
N CYS A 45 31.70 -17.98 20.10
CA CYS A 45 30.91 -16.74 19.85
C CYS A 45 29.64 -16.59 20.70
N ASN A 46 29.32 -17.54 21.59
CA ASN A 46 27.94 -17.75 22.03
C ASN A 46 27.36 -16.72 23.02
N HIS A 47 28.12 -15.78 23.61
CA HIS A 47 27.62 -14.99 24.74
C HIS A 47 27.85 -13.47 24.73
N ALA A 48 28.99 -12.94 24.24
CA ALA A 48 29.31 -11.51 24.41
C ALA A 48 28.50 -10.53 23.53
N GLU A 49 27.82 -11.03 22.49
CA GLU A 49 27.33 -10.21 21.37
C GLU A 49 26.01 -9.45 21.66
N LEU A 50 25.08 -10.02 22.44
CA LEU A 50 23.80 -9.36 22.78
C LEU A 50 23.93 -8.24 23.85
N ASP A 51 25.12 -8.06 24.39
CA ASP A 51 25.47 -6.96 25.30
C ASP A 51 26.23 -5.83 24.55
N ASP A 52 26.54 -6.02 23.25
CA ASP A 52 27.07 -4.98 22.37
C ASP A 52 25.94 -4.06 21.88
N ILE A 53 26.05 -2.78 22.22
CA ILE A 53 25.08 -1.75 21.83
C ILE A 53 24.89 -1.65 20.31
N GLU A 54 25.92 -1.90 19.50
CA GLU A 54 25.81 -1.80 18.04
C GLU A 54 24.92 -2.92 17.47
N ILE A 55 25.02 -4.13 18.03
CA ILE A 55 24.17 -5.27 17.67
C ILE A 55 22.74 -5.02 18.15
N VAL A 56 22.53 -4.57 19.39
CA VAL A 56 21.17 -4.30 19.89
C VAL A 56 20.49 -3.13 19.14
N ILE A 57 21.25 -2.13 18.65
CA ILE A 57 20.71 -1.10 17.73
C ILE A 57 20.21 -1.72 16.42
N LYS A 58 20.90 -2.73 15.87
CA LYS A 58 20.39 -3.46 14.70
C LYS A 58 19.18 -4.35 15.01
N ILE A 59 19.07 -4.88 16.22
CA ILE A 59 17.85 -5.56 16.68
C ILE A 59 16.68 -4.58 16.81
N ILE A 60 16.91 -3.30 17.17
CA ILE A 60 15.86 -2.26 17.12
C ILE A 60 15.36 -2.05 15.68
N GLU A 61 16.26 -1.91 14.70
CA GLU A 61 15.87 -1.77 13.28
C GLU A 61 15.05 -2.99 12.77
N ILE A 62 15.36 -4.19 13.27
CA ILE A 62 14.60 -5.42 12.97
C ILE A 62 13.24 -5.42 13.69
N ALA A 63 13.17 -4.98 14.94
CA ALA A 63 11.92 -4.87 15.70
C ALA A 63 10.97 -3.84 15.09
N GLU A 64 11.47 -2.71 14.60
CA GLU A 64 10.71 -1.73 13.80
C GLU A 64 10.12 -2.38 12.54
N GLU A 65 10.90 -3.19 11.82
CA GLU A 65 10.45 -3.90 10.61
C GLU A 65 9.39 -4.97 10.90
N ILE A 66 9.52 -5.70 12.02
CA ILE A 66 8.57 -6.75 12.42
C ILE A 66 7.23 -6.15 12.87
N CYS A 67 7.27 -5.00 13.56
CA CYS A 67 6.10 -4.35 14.14
C CYS A 67 5.45 -3.25 13.25
N ASP A 68 5.93 -3.00 12.02
CA ASP A 68 5.55 -1.84 11.15
C ASP A 68 5.53 -0.48 11.89
N SER A 69 6.48 -0.27 12.80
CA SER A 69 6.53 0.99 13.56
C SER A 69 7.05 2.13 12.68
N LYS A 70 6.18 3.11 12.40
CA LYS A 70 6.53 4.35 11.69
C LYS A 70 7.19 5.40 12.61
N ILE A 71 7.32 5.10 13.90
CA ILE A 71 7.93 5.99 14.89
C ILE A 71 9.35 5.49 15.13
N SER A 72 10.34 6.23 14.63
CA SER A 72 11.74 5.98 14.95
C SER A 72 11.99 6.32 16.44
N PRO A 73 12.40 5.34 17.27
CA PRO A 73 12.64 5.54 18.69
C PRO A 73 13.92 6.35 18.95
N PRO A 74 14.06 6.98 20.12
CA PRO A 74 15.28 7.69 20.47
C PRO A 74 16.48 6.73 20.51
N ARG A 75 17.56 7.09 19.81
CA ARG A 75 18.78 6.27 19.73
C ARG A 75 19.33 5.98 21.14
N PRO A 76 19.45 4.70 21.55
CA PRO A 76 19.89 4.35 22.89
C PRO A 76 21.38 4.64 23.10
N THR A 77 21.77 4.83 24.36
CA THR A 77 23.15 5.12 24.80
C THR A 77 23.81 3.96 25.55
N SER A 78 23.05 2.91 25.86
CA SER A 78 23.54 1.64 26.43
C SER A 78 22.74 0.46 25.87
N ALA A 79 23.28 -0.76 25.95
CA ALA A 79 22.56 -1.98 25.54
C ALA A 79 21.28 -2.18 26.35
N SER A 80 21.29 -1.91 27.66
CA SER A 80 20.09 -1.94 28.52
C SER A 80 19.01 -0.96 28.05
N GLN A 81 19.38 0.27 27.70
CA GLN A 81 18.44 1.23 27.11
C GLN A 81 17.93 0.76 25.75
N ALA A 82 18.76 0.07 24.96
CA ALA A 82 18.37 -0.48 23.67
C ALA A 82 17.35 -1.63 23.82
N TRP A 83 17.57 -2.55 24.76
CA TRP A 83 16.61 -3.60 25.12
C TRP A 83 15.28 -3.04 25.64
N ALA A 84 15.33 -1.97 26.44
CA ALA A 84 14.12 -1.27 26.88
C ALA A 84 13.35 -0.63 25.69
N VAL A 85 14.03 -0.11 24.67
CA VAL A 85 13.39 0.39 23.43
C VAL A 85 12.72 -0.74 22.66
N ILE A 86 13.38 -1.90 22.49
CA ILE A 86 12.79 -3.07 21.83
C ILE A 86 11.53 -3.54 22.58
N HIS A 87 11.59 -3.58 23.92
CA HIS A 87 10.45 -3.91 24.77
C HIS A 87 9.27 -2.94 24.58
N CYS A 88 9.53 -1.62 24.54
CA CYS A 88 8.49 -0.63 24.27
C CYS A 88 7.89 -0.80 22.86
N LEU A 89 8.71 -0.99 21.82
CA LEU A 89 8.22 -1.23 20.45
C LEU A 89 7.28 -2.44 20.36
N ALA A 90 7.61 -3.52 21.07
CA ALA A 90 6.76 -4.70 21.14
C ALA A 90 5.44 -4.41 21.89
N ARG A 91 5.52 -3.77 23.07
CA ARG A 91 4.37 -3.40 23.90
C ARG A 91 3.41 -2.45 23.19
N ASP A 92 3.91 -1.39 22.54
CA ASP A 92 3.11 -0.37 21.86
C ASP A 92 2.32 -0.95 20.68
N ASN A 93 2.77 -2.07 20.11
CA ASN A 93 2.06 -2.83 19.07
C ASN A 93 1.13 -3.92 19.65
N GLY A 94 0.78 -3.82 20.94
CA GLY A 94 -0.18 -4.69 21.59
C GLY A 94 0.31 -6.11 21.84
N LEU A 95 1.63 -6.33 21.87
CA LEU A 95 2.21 -7.60 22.30
C LEU A 95 2.26 -7.62 23.82
N ALA A 96 1.51 -8.54 24.42
CA ALA A 96 1.56 -8.79 25.84
C ALA A 96 2.96 -9.26 26.23
N ILE A 97 3.68 -8.40 26.95
CA ILE A 97 4.91 -8.71 27.65
C ILE A 97 4.68 -8.27 29.09
N ASP A 98 4.87 -9.22 30.01
CA ASP A 98 4.80 -9.01 31.46
C ASP A 98 5.52 -7.72 31.86
N ASP A 99 5.00 -7.01 32.85
CA ASP A 99 5.64 -5.80 33.39
C ASP A 99 6.98 -6.15 34.07
N PHE A 100 8.04 -6.17 33.27
CA PHE A 100 9.41 -6.24 33.77
C PHE A 100 9.77 -4.95 34.52
N ASP A 101 10.17 -5.09 35.79
CA ASP A 101 10.78 -3.99 36.51
C ASP A 101 12.01 -3.47 35.76
N ALA A 102 12.03 -2.16 35.52
CA ALA A 102 12.97 -1.48 34.61
C ALA A 102 14.49 -1.76 34.79
N PRO A 103 15.02 -2.18 35.97
CA PRO A 103 16.43 -2.56 36.09
C PRO A 103 16.82 -3.88 35.42
N SER A 104 15.87 -4.69 34.92
CA SER A 104 16.10 -6.11 34.60
C SER A 104 16.41 -6.46 33.13
N PHE A 105 16.39 -5.49 32.21
CA PHE A 105 16.55 -5.73 30.77
C PHE A 105 17.91 -6.32 30.33
N GLU A 106 18.95 -6.24 31.18
CA GLU A 106 20.25 -6.90 30.94
C GLU A 106 20.22 -8.41 31.23
N THR A 107 19.16 -8.93 31.86
CA THR A 107 19.06 -10.37 32.16
C THR A 107 18.74 -11.17 30.90
N ARG A 108 19.40 -12.33 30.75
CA ARG A 108 19.20 -13.23 29.59
C ARG A 108 17.79 -13.79 29.48
N GLU A 109 17.07 -13.86 30.59
CA GLU A 109 15.65 -14.20 30.61
C GLU A 109 14.78 -13.10 29.99
N CYS A 110 15.01 -11.83 30.33
CA CYS A 110 14.31 -10.70 29.70
C CYS A 110 14.63 -10.60 28.20
N GLN A 111 15.92 -10.70 27.82
CA GLN A 111 16.33 -10.75 26.41
C GLN A 111 15.62 -11.89 25.65
N TYR A 112 15.59 -13.10 26.23
CA TYR A 112 14.88 -14.24 25.66
C TYR A 112 13.38 -13.99 25.50
N LYS A 113 12.70 -13.48 26.54
CA LYS A 113 11.25 -13.21 26.51
C LYS A 113 10.92 -12.13 25.46
N ILE A 114 11.69 -11.04 25.37
CA ILE A 114 11.52 -9.99 24.36
C ILE A 114 11.67 -10.56 22.93
N LEU A 115 12.75 -11.32 22.66
CA LEU A 115 12.98 -11.91 21.34
C LEU A 115 11.95 -13.00 20.99
N CYS A 116 11.51 -13.79 21.98
CA CYS A 116 10.43 -14.77 21.82
C CYS A 116 9.13 -14.08 21.40
N THR A 117 8.76 -12.97 22.04
CA THR A 117 7.56 -12.20 21.70
C THR A 117 7.65 -11.59 20.30
N LEU A 118 8.81 -11.06 19.90
CA LEU A 118 9.03 -10.60 18.51
C LEU A 118 8.91 -11.72 17.48
N LEU A 119 9.51 -12.89 17.74
CA LEU A 119 9.36 -14.07 16.87
C LEU A 119 7.88 -14.49 16.77
N CYS A 120 7.16 -14.54 17.89
CA CYS A 120 5.74 -14.89 17.90
C CYS A 120 4.89 -13.87 17.13
N HIS A 121 5.24 -12.59 17.16
CA HIS A 121 4.56 -11.58 16.35
C HIS A 121 4.88 -11.71 14.86
N ALA A 122 6.16 -11.86 14.51
CA ALA A 122 6.63 -12.06 13.14
C ALA A 122 5.94 -13.27 12.47
N LEU A 123 5.57 -14.28 13.24
CA LEU A 123 4.86 -15.48 12.75
C LEU A 123 3.34 -15.45 12.98
N SER A 124 2.80 -14.37 13.56
CA SER A 124 1.36 -14.20 13.72
C SER A 124 0.70 -13.67 12.46
N ASP A 125 -0.58 -14.01 12.26
CA ASP A 125 -1.42 -13.52 11.14
C ASP A 125 -1.63 -11.99 11.15
N ARG A 126 -1.14 -11.28 12.19
CA ARG A 126 -1.16 -9.82 12.30
C ARG A 126 0.06 -9.14 11.64
N CYS A 127 1.12 -9.88 11.34
CA CYS A 127 2.31 -9.31 10.70
C CYS A 127 2.20 -9.43 9.16
N GLU A 128 2.27 -8.31 8.44
CA GLU A 128 2.11 -8.32 6.97
C GLU A 128 3.17 -9.18 6.26
N LYS A 129 4.37 -9.30 6.85
CA LYS A 129 5.52 -10.07 6.35
C LYS A 129 5.61 -11.51 6.86
N GLN A 130 4.55 -12.05 7.48
CA GLN A 130 4.53 -13.39 8.08
C GLN A 130 5.12 -14.48 7.17
N ARG A 131 4.77 -14.47 5.87
CA ARG A 131 5.25 -15.47 4.90
C ARG A 131 6.75 -15.40 4.66
N ASP A 132 7.32 -14.19 4.66
CA ASP A 132 8.75 -13.98 4.43
C ASP A 132 9.54 -14.45 5.64
N TYR A 133 9.04 -14.17 6.86
CA TYR A 133 9.66 -14.66 8.10
C TYR A 133 9.56 -16.19 8.25
N ILE A 134 8.44 -16.81 7.88
CA ILE A 134 8.33 -18.28 7.77
C ILE A 134 9.36 -18.81 6.76
N SER A 135 9.45 -18.20 5.58
CA SER A 135 10.36 -18.64 4.51
C SER A 135 11.83 -18.52 4.94
N LYS A 136 12.21 -17.44 5.63
CA LYS A 136 13.54 -17.28 6.25
C LYS A 136 13.84 -18.38 7.27
N ILE A 137 12.88 -18.73 8.14
CA ILE A 137 13.07 -19.82 9.10
C ILE A 137 13.29 -21.16 8.41
N MET A 138 12.48 -21.46 7.39
CA MET A 138 12.59 -22.68 6.60
C MET A 138 13.87 -22.75 5.75
N ALA A 139 14.46 -21.60 5.39
CA ALA A 139 15.70 -21.50 4.62
C ALA A 139 16.99 -21.59 5.46
N MET A 140 16.91 -21.64 6.80
CA MET A 140 18.10 -21.83 7.63
C MET A 140 18.70 -23.24 7.46
N ASP A 141 19.97 -23.33 7.04
CA ASP A 141 20.70 -24.60 6.88
C ASP A 141 20.86 -25.42 8.19
N ARG A 142 20.60 -24.79 9.34
CA ARG A 142 20.76 -25.36 10.68
C ARG A 142 19.46 -25.96 11.21
N SER A 143 19.25 -27.26 10.98
CA SER A 143 18.09 -27.99 11.48
C SER A 143 17.96 -28.01 13.00
N ASP A 144 19.06 -27.87 13.74
CA ASP A 144 19.07 -27.78 15.21
C ASP A 144 18.49 -26.45 15.71
N VAL A 145 18.79 -25.34 15.01
CA VAL A 145 18.20 -24.02 15.25
C VAL A 145 16.71 -24.03 14.91
N GLN A 146 16.33 -24.57 13.74
CA GLN A 146 14.93 -24.70 13.33
C GLN A 146 14.09 -25.50 14.36
N GLN A 147 14.60 -26.62 14.86
CA GLN A 147 13.91 -27.42 15.88
C GLN A 147 13.76 -26.68 17.21
N GLU A 148 14.74 -25.87 17.62
CA GLU A 148 14.65 -25.09 18.85
C GLU A 148 13.66 -23.93 18.71
N ILE A 149 13.64 -23.25 17.55
CA ILE A 149 12.63 -22.22 17.21
C ILE A 149 11.22 -22.81 17.23
N MET A 150 11.01 -23.98 16.61
CA MET A 150 9.72 -24.68 16.64
C MET A 150 9.31 -25.05 18.07
N ARG A 151 10.26 -25.39 18.96
CA ARG A 151 9.96 -25.65 20.38
C ARG A 151 9.56 -24.37 21.11
N ILE A 152 10.27 -23.27 20.90
CA ILE A 152 9.92 -21.95 21.48
C ILE A 152 8.47 -21.57 21.12
N LEU A 153 8.07 -21.80 19.86
CA LEU A 153 6.71 -21.53 19.39
C LEU A 153 5.65 -22.48 19.97
N GLN A 154 5.98 -23.77 20.13
CA GLN A 154 5.08 -24.73 20.79
C GLN A 154 4.85 -24.36 22.25
N GLU A 155 5.90 -23.98 22.98
CA GLU A 155 5.80 -23.55 24.37
C GLU A 155 5.03 -22.23 24.50
N SER A 156 5.33 -21.22 23.66
CA SER A 156 4.62 -19.93 23.70
C SER A 156 3.12 -20.04 23.35
N ALA A 157 2.74 -21.05 22.57
CA ALA A 157 1.34 -21.37 22.31
C ALA A 157 0.61 -21.96 23.53
N HIS A 158 1.29 -22.74 24.39
CA HIS A 158 0.71 -23.27 25.63
C HIS A 158 0.52 -22.18 26.69
N TYR A 159 1.45 -21.23 26.79
CA TYR A 159 1.30 -20.08 27.71
C TYR A 159 0.11 -19.16 27.39
N ARG A 160 -0.56 -19.31 26.24
CA ARG A 160 -1.76 -18.52 25.88
C ARG A 160 -3.08 -19.23 26.16
N THR A 161 -3.09 -20.53 26.48
CA THR A 161 -4.34 -21.27 26.69
C THR A 161 -4.78 -21.33 28.14
N ASP A 162 -3.88 -21.07 29.09
CA ASP A 162 -4.09 -21.42 30.50
C ASP A 162 -4.58 -20.24 31.37
N ASP A 163 -4.54 -18.99 30.86
CA ASP A 163 -4.89 -17.77 31.62
C ASP A 163 -6.24 -17.11 31.24
N ASP A 164 -6.91 -17.54 30.15
CA ASP A 164 -8.18 -16.94 29.67
C ASP A 164 -9.46 -17.73 30.08
N ASP A 165 -9.33 -18.89 30.72
CA ASP A 165 -10.44 -19.85 30.91
C ASP A 165 -11.34 -19.58 32.14
N ASP A 166 -11.07 -18.51 32.91
CA ASP A 166 -11.65 -18.29 34.24
C ASP A 166 -12.87 -17.33 34.28
N ASN A 167 -13.35 -16.77 33.15
CA ASN A 167 -14.44 -15.77 33.19
C ASN A 167 -15.33 -15.56 31.94
N ILE A 168 -15.64 -16.57 31.13
CA ILE A 168 -16.71 -16.47 30.11
C ILE A 168 -17.80 -17.53 30.31
N GLU A 169 -18.83 -17.14 31.06
CA GLU A 169 -20.11 -17.85 31.19
C GLU A 169 -20.93 -17.74 29.88
N THR A 170 -20.52 -18.44 28.82
CA THR A 170 -21.34 -18.65 27.62
C THR A 170 -21.93 -20.05 27.61
N GLY A 171 -23.26 -20.11 27.77
CA GLY A 171 -24.00 -21.35 28.03
C GLY A 171 -24.09 -22.34 26.87
N ASP A 172 -24.53 -23.54 27.23
CA ASP A 172 -24.74 -24.72 26.39
C ASP A 172 -25.25 -24.44 24.96
N TYR A 173 -24.42 -24.75 23.97
CA TYR A 173 -24.86 -25.12 22.63
C TYR A 173 -24.08 -26.33 22.08
N SER A 174 -23.99 -27.39 22.89
CA SER A 174 -23.41 -28.69 22.51
C SER A 174 -24.50 -29.76 22.40
N THR A 175 -25.40 -29.63 21.42
CA THR A 175 -26.28 -30.74 21.00
C THR A 175 -26.82 -30.53 19.58
N PHE A 176 -26.01 -30.82 18.56
CA PHE A 176 -26.50 -31.57 17.40
C PHE A 176 -25.36 -32.26 16.66
N THR A 177 -25.40 -33.59 16.71
CA THR A 177 -24.47 -34.51 16.05
C THR A 177 -24.80 -34.67 14.58
N GLU A 178 -23.75 -34.69 13.75
CA GLU A 178 -23.47 -35.81 12.84
C GLU A 178 -24.60 -36.31 11.92
N ALA A 179 -24.66 -35.78 10.69
CA ALA A 179 -25.46 -36.37 9.61
C ALA A 179 -24.72 -36.32 8.25
N SER A 180 -24.15 -37.49 7.93
CA SER A 180 -23.62 -37.99 6.67
C SER A 180 -23.94 -37.26 5.35
N ALA A 181 -22.91 -37.25 4.49
CA ALA A 181 -22.93 -37.01 3.06
C ALA A 181 -24.12 -37.61 2.28
N ALA A 182 -24.65 -36.81 1.34
CA ALA A 182 -25.32 -37.28 0.13
C ALA A 182 -25.05 -36.31 -1.04
N SER A 183 -24.13 -36.68 -1.93
CA SER A 183 -23.89 -35.96 -3.18
C SER A 183 -24.97 -36.32 -4.21
N VAL A 184 -25.87 -35.38 -4.52
CA VAL A 184 -26.80 -35.50 -5.65
C VAL A 184 -26.59 -34.33 -6.60
N SER A 185 -25.93 -34.60 -7.72
CA SER A 185 -25.85 -33.68 -8.85
C SER A 185 -27.19 -33.67 -9.58
N ALA A 186 -27.86 -32.52 -9.63
CA ALA A 186 -29.00 -32.28 -10.51
C ALA A 186 -28.81 -30.93 -11.20
N SER A 187 -28.37 -30.99 -12.45
CA SER A 187 -28.35 -29.86 -13.37
C SER A 187 -29.77 -29.38 -13.63
N PHE A 188 -30.03 -28.09 -13.42
CA PHE A 188 -31.25 -27.43 -13.86
C PHE A 188 -30.87 -26.17 -14.62
N GLU A 189 -30.92 -26.27 -15.94
CA GLU A 189 -30.71 -25.15 -16.86
C GLU A 189 -31.95 -24.24 -16.80
N TYR A 190 -31.74 -22.94 -16.64
CA TYR A 190 -32.79 -21.93 -16.73
C TYR A 190 -32.56 -21.09 -17.98
N GLU A 191 -32.89 -21.65 -19.14
CA GLU A 191 -33.01 -20.87 -20.37
C GLU A 191 -34.24 -19.97 -20.28
N SER A 192 -34.00 -18.66 -20.31
CA SER A 192 -35.04 -17.67 -20.53
C SER A 192 -35.38 -17.63 -22.01
N ASP A 193 -36.65 -17.85 -22.37
CA ASP A 193 -37.17 -17.30 -23.61
C ASP A 193 -38.59 -16.75 -23.45
N ILE A 194 -38.75 -15.52 -23.91
CA ILE A 194 -40.00 -14.77 -23.93
C ILE A 194 -40.63 -14.99 -25.31
N ASP A 195 -41.84 -15.55 -25.39
CA ASP A 195 -42.71 -15.22 -26.52
C ASP A 195 -44.22 -15.30 -26.23
N THR A 196 -44.97 -14.74 -27.17
CA THR A 196 -46.26 -14.09 -27.05
C THR A 196 -47.44 -14.97 -27.49
N LYS A 197 -48.60 -14.78 -26.83
CA LYS A 197 -50.03 -14.82 -27.30
C LYS A 197 -50.94 -14.96 -26.07
N ARG A 198 -51.97 -14.14 -25.82
CA ARG A 198 -53.12 -13.66 -26.63
C ARG A 198 -54.15 -14.76 -26.94
N ASP A 199 -55.12 -14.90 -26.03
CA ASP A 199 -56.59 -15.01 -26.23
C ASP A 199 -57.22 -15.21 -24.83
N ARG A 200 -58.26 -14.53 -24.35
CA ARG A 200 -59.57 -14.14 -24.91
C ARG A 200 -60.58 -15.30 -25.01
N THR A 201 -61.23 -15.62 -23.88
CA THR A 201 -62.62 -16.10 -23.86
C THR A 201 -63.34 -15.68 -22.59
N GLU A 202 -64.61 -15.32 -22.76
CA GLU A 202 -65.55 -14.92 -21.71
C GLU A 202 -66.08 -16.15 -20.94
N ALA A 203 -66.48 -15.95 -19.69
CA ALA A 203 -67.37 -16.88 -18.98
C ALA A 203 -68.29 -16.07 -18.05
N PHE A 204 -69.51 -15.79 -18.52
CA PHE A 204 -70.56 -15.20 -17.69
C PHE A 204 -71.03 -16.23 -16.65
N GLY A 205 -70.92 -15.88 -15.36
CA GLY A 205 -71.61 -16.56 -14.27
C GLY A 205 -73.00 -15.95 -14.08
N ASP A 206 -74.01 -16.63 -14.62
CA ASP A 206 -75.43 -16.29 -14.50
C ASP A 206 -75.99 -16.93 -13.23
N ASP A 207 -76.24 -16.14 -12.17
CA ASP A 207 -76.87 -16.62 -10.93
C ASP A 207 -78.22 -15.94 -10.70
N ASN A 208 -79.25 -16.77 -10.79
CA ASN A 208 -80.63 -16.40 -11.08
C ASN A 208 -81.51 -16.71 -9.87
N LEU A 209 -81.88 -15.68 -9.08
CA LEU A 209 -82.74 -15.83 -7.91
C LEU A 209 -84.13 -15.23 -8.13
N HIS A 210 -85.08 -16.13 -8.41
CA HIS A 210 -86.50 -15.85 -8.44
C HIS A 210 -87.00 -15.25 -7.12
N SER A 211 -87.90 -14.27 -7.20
CA SER A 211 -88.87 -13.99 -6.14
C SER A 211 -90.29 -14.19 -6.67
N ASP A 212 -90.86 -15.36 -6.35
CA ASP A 212 -92.28 -15.63 -6.59
C ASP A 212 -93.15 -14.81 -5.65
N SER A 213 -94.18 -14.13 -6.19
CA SER A 213 -95.22 -13.48 -5.40
C SER A 213 -96.61 -13.86 -5.94
N PRO A 214 -97.41 -14.67 -5.23
CA PRO A 214 -98.60 -15.31 -5.80
C PRO A 214 -99.87 -14.44 -5.74
N GLN A 215 -100.69 -14.54 -6.79
CA GLN A 215 -102.03 -13.96 -6.86
C GLN A 215 -103.01 -14.62 -5.87
N GLY A 216 -103.90 -13.84 -5.21
CA GLY A 216 -104.73 -14.40 -4.11
C GLY A 216 -106.05 -13.71 -3.71
N LYS A 217 -106.90 -13.32 -4.68
CA LYS A 217 -108.38 -13.07 -4.60
C LYS A 217 -109.09 -13.10 -3.21
N ARG A 218 -109.84 -12.04 -2.86
CA ARG A 218 -111.29 -12.00 -2.44
C ARG A 218 -111.65 -10.66 -1.75
N SER A 219 -112.40 -9.75 -2.38
CA SER A 219 -113.87 -9.62 -2.36
C SER A 219 -114.52 -9.18 -1.03
N HIS A 220 -115.00 -7.93 -0.96
CA HIS A 220 -116.35 -7.67 -0.43
C HIS A 220 -116.99 -6.38 -0.98
N VAL A 221 -118.32 -6.38 -1.04
CA VAL A 221 -119.17 -5.33 -1.62
C VAL A 221 -119.84 -4.51 -0.51
N VAL A 222 -119.85 -3.18 -0.64
CA VAL A 222 -120.88 -2.31 0.00
C VAL A 222 -121.33 -1.24 -1.00
N ARG A 223 -122.63 -1.21 -1.31
CA ARG A 223 -123.27 -0.15 -2.10
C ARG A 223 -123.79 0.94 -1.16
N HIS A 224 -123.47 2.22 -1.40
CA HIS A 224 -124.37 3.31 -0.99
C HIS A 224 -124.51 4.43 -2.03
N LYS A 225 -125.78 4.65 -2.37
CA LYS A 225 -126.52 5.84 -2.85
C LYS A 225 -125.79 6.89 -3.72
N SER A 226 -126.40 7.11 -4.88
CA SER A 226 -126.06 8.09 -5.91
C SER A 226 -126.53 9.51 -5.58
N ALA A 227 -125.58 10.44 -5.41
CA ALA A 227 -125.78 11.88 -5.59
C ALA A 227 -124.47 12.65 -5.88
N ASP A 228 -123.30 12.06 -5.64
CA ASP A 228 -121.99 12.76 -5.72
C ASP A 228 -120.95 12.00 -6.59
N LYS A 229 -121.47 11.20 -7.54
CA LYS A 229 -120.70 10.16 -8.24
C LYS A 229 -119.78 10.73 -9.32
N ASP A 230 -120.15 11.86 -9.91
CA ASP A 230 -119.38 12.51 -10.97
C ASP A 230 -118.28 13.41 -10.38
N THR A 231 -118.52 14.04 -9.22
CA THR A 231 -117.48 14.68 -8.40
C THR A 231 -116.38 13.67 -8.04
N LEU A 232 -116.75 12.49 -7.53
CA LEU A 232 -115.82 11.40 -7.22
C LEU A 232 -115.07 10.90 -8.47
N ARG A 233 -115.72 10.79 -9.64
CA ARG A 233 -115.05 10.44 -10.90
C ARG A 233 -114.04 11.49 -11.34
N ILE A 234 -114.37 12.78 -11.20
CA ILE A 234 -113.46 13.89 -11.51
C ILE A 234 -112.26 13.85 -10.56
N THR A 235 -112.45 13.64 -9.26
CA THR A 235 -111.36 13.52 -8.28
C THR A 235 -110.50 12.29 -8.55
N ILE A 236 -111.09 11.13 -8.87
CA ILE A 236 -110.33 9.93 -9.26
C ILE A 236 -109.53 10.18 -10.55
N ALA A 237 -110.10 10.85 -11.55
CA ALA A 237 -109.39 11.20 -12.79
C ALA A 237 -108.23 12.18 -12.54
N LYS A 238 -108.40 13.16 -11.66
CA LYS A 238 -107.33 14.08 -11.23
C LYS A 238 -106.22 13.34 -10.50
N LEU A 239 -106.54 12.53 -9.49
CA LEU A 239 -105.56 11.72 -8.77
C LEU A 239 -104.84 10.71 -9.70
N GLN A 240 -105.52 10.18 -10.72
CA GLN A 240 -104.88 9.36 -11.76
C GLN A 240 -103.98 10.15 -12.71
N HIS A 241 -104.25 11.43 -12.95
CA HIS A 241 -103.36 12.32 -13.69
C HIS A 241 -102.13 12.67 -12.85
N GLU A 242 -102.34 13.14 -11.61
CA GLU A 242 -101.29 13.46 -10.65
C GLU A 242 -100.38 12.25 -10.39
N LEU A 243 -100.92 11.03 -10.23
CA LEU A 243 -100.12 9.81 -10.12
C LEU A 243 -99.32 9.47 -11.39
N LYS A 244 -99.80 9.83 -12.59
CA LYS A 244 -99.02 9.66 -13.83
C LYS A 244 -97.91 10.70 -13.93
N GLU A 245 -98.19 11.93 -13.53
CA GLU A 245 -97.26 13.05 -13.55
C GLU A 245 -96.12 12.84 -12.54
N ILE A 246 -96.44 12.39 -11.32
CA ILE A 246 -95.46 11.99 -10.30
C ILE A 246 -94.60 10.82 -10.80
N ARG A 247 -95.20 9.78 -11.40
CA ARG A 247 -94.44 8.66 -11.98
C ARG A 247 -93.55 9.08 -13.16
N GLN A 248 -93.98 10.04 -13.96
CA GLN A 248 -93.14 10.58 -15.03
C GLN A 248 -91.96 11.36 -14.44
N GLN A 249 -92.19 12.19 -13.42
CA GLN A 249 -91.12 12.89 -12.70
C GLN A 249 -90.16 11.91 -12.00
N GLU A 250 -90.66 10.81 -11.43
CA GLU A 250 -89.87 9.73 -10.84
C GLU A 250 -88.96 9.07 -11.89
N ILE A 251 -89.51 8.70 -13.06
CA ILE A 251 -88.74 8.15 -14.19
C ILE A 251 -87.70 9.16 -14.70
N ASP A 252 -88.08 10.43 -14.89
CA ASP A 252 -87.19 11.49 -15.38
C ASP A 252 -86.05 11.79 -14.38
N LEU A 253 -86.32 11.64 -13.06
CA LEU A 253 -85.30 11.74 -12.01
C LEU A 253 -84.39 10.52 -11.99
N THR A 254 -84.92 9.29 -12.12
CA THR A 254 -84.10 8.07 -12.22
C THR A 254 -83.16 8.15 -13.43
N LEU A 255 -83.66 8.56 -14.60
CA LEU A 255 -82.82 8.73 -15.80
C LEU A 255 -81.70 9.76 -15.60
N LYS A 256 -81.96 10.87 -14.89
CA LYS A 256 -80.92 11.86 -14.56
C LYS A 256 -79.90 11.32 -13.56
N VAL A 257 -80.33 10.55 -12.57
CA VAL A 257 -79.43 9.89 -11.61
C VAL A 257 -78.55 8.87 -12.34
N ASP A 258 -79.10 8.09 -13.26
CA ASP A 258 -78.33 7.14 -14.09
C ASP A 258 -77.35 7.86 -15.03
N GLU A 259 -77.75 9.00 -15.62
CA GLU A 259 -76.88 9.84 -16.46
C GLU A 259 -75.71 10.45 -15.67
N GLU A 260 -75.98 11.06 -14.50
CA GLU A 260 -74.95 11.60 -13.61
C GLU A 260 -74.03 10.50 -13.05
N GLN A 261 -74.57 9.33 -12.68
CA GLN A 261 -73.76 8.19 -12.28
C GLN A 261 -72.87 7.68 -13.42
N SER A 262 -73.38 7.67 -14.66
CA SER A 262 -72.61 7.29 -15.85
C SER A 262 -71.47 8.29 -16.11
N LEU A 263 -71.76 9.59 -16.06
CA LEU A 263 -70.77 10.66 -16.18
C LEU A 263 -69.69 10.58 -15.08
N HIS A 264 -70.09 10.35 -13.84
CA HIS A 264 -69.16 10.18 -12.72
C HIS A 264 -68.24 8.96 -12.89
N ARG A 265 -68.79 7.81 -13.31
CA ARG A 265 -67.99 6.60 -13.63
C ARG A 265 -67.02 6.86 -14.78
N SER A 266 -67.47 7.56 -15.84
CA SER A 266 -66.62 7.94 -16.98
C SER A 266 -65.48 8.87 -16.56
N GLU A 267 -65.74 9.86 -15.70
CA GLU A 267 -64.72 10.78 -15.21
C GLU A 267 -63.72 10.07 -14.29
N MET A 268 -64.18 9.19 -13.40
CA MET A 268 -63.31 8.34 -12.57
C MET A 268 -62.35 7.49 -13.42
N LEU A 269 -62.87 6.78 -14.44
CA LEU A 269 -62.04 6.00 -15.37
C LEU A 269 -61.06 6.88 -16.16
N ARG A 270 -61.45 8.12 -16.51
CA ARG A 270 -60.56 9.08 -17.19
C ARG A 270 -59.41 9.55 -16.29
N VAL A 271 -59.70 9.80 -15.01
CA VAL A 271 -58.71 10.17 -13.99
C VAL A 271 -57.76 9.00 -13.70
N GLU A 272 -58.28 7.80 -13.50
CA GLU A 272 -57.49 6.58 -13.31
C GLU A 272 -56.59 6.28 -14.52
N SER A 273 -57.13 6.38 -15.75
CA SER A 273 -56.37 6.27 -17.01
C SER A 273 -55.24 7.31 -17.14
N LYS A 274 -55.38 8.48 -16.51
CA LYS A 274 -54.34 9.50 -16.47
C LYS A 274 -53.25 9.15 -15.47
N TYR A 275 -53.62 8.71 -14.26
CA TYR A 275 -52.65 8.25 -13.25
C TYR A 275 -51.85 7.02 -13.72
N LEU A 276 -52.53 6.03 -14.32
CA LEU A 276 -51.89 4.85 -14.92
C LEU A 276 -50.99 5.17 -16.13
N ARG A 277 -51.14 6.35 -16.76
CA ARG A 277 -50.18 6.84 -17.74
C ARG A 277 -48.96 7.46 -17.05
N THR A 278 -49.17 8.36 -16.09
CA THR A 278 -48.05 8.98 -15.36
C THR A 278 -47.19 7.97 -14.60
N ILE A 279 -47.75 6.85 -14.13
CA ILE A 279 -46.98 5.75 -13.53
C ILE A 279 -46.08 5.10 -14.58
N ARG A 280 -46.62 4.71 -15.74
CA ARG A 280 -45.83 4.13 -16.85
C ARG A 280 -44.75 5.08 -17.37
N ASP A 281 -45.07 6.36 -17.52
CA ASP A 281 -44.11 7.39 -17.94
C ASP A 281 -42.96 7.58 -16.92
N LEU A 282 -43.17 7.23 -15.64
CA LEU A 282 -42.14 7.23 -14.59
C LEU A 282 -41.36 5.91 -14.56
N GLU A 283 -42.04 4.77 -14.70
CA GLU A 283 -41.42 3.44 -14.80
C GLU A 283 -40.46 3.37 -16.00
N GLU A 284 -40.87 3.91 -17.17
CA GLU A 284 -40.02 3.99 -18.36
C GLU A 284 -38.79 4.87 -18.13
N LYS A 285 -38.93 6.02 -17.45
CA LYS A 285 -37.80 6.88 -17.10
C LYS A 285 -36.81 6.19 -16.17
N TYR A 286 -37.29 5.55 -15.11
CA TYR A 286 -36.41 4.84 -14.18
C TYR A 286 -35.77 3.60 -14.82
N MET A 287 -36.47 2.88 -15.72
CA MET A 287 -35.84 1.80 -16.51
C MET A 287 -34.72 2.32 -17.42
N ASN A 288 -34.91 3.48 -18.06
CA ASN A 288 -33.89 4.09 -18.91
C ASN A 288 -32.68 4.56 -18.07
N GLU A 289 -32.91 5.21 -16.93
CA GLU A 289 -31.85 5.63 -16.00
C GLU A 289 -31.06 4.41 -15.45
N ILE A 290 -31.75 3.34 -15.06
CA ILE A 290 -31.12 2.07 -14.64
C ILE A 290 -30.33 1.44 -15.81
N SER A 291 -30.80 1.56 -17.06
CA SER A 291 -30.06 1.07 -18.24
C SER A 291 -28.79 1.89 -18.50
N GLU A 292 -28.84 3.20 -18.34
CA GLU A 292 -27.68 4.09 -18.47
C GLU A 292 -26.65 3.84 -17.36
N GLN A 293 -27.08 3.78 -16.10
CA GLN A 293 -26.21 3.45 -14.96
C GLN A 293 -25.57 2.06 -15.09
N LYS A 294 -26.30 1.05 -15.60
CA LYS A 294 -25.72 -0.27 -15.90
C LYS A 294 -24.61 -0.20 -16.94
N LYS A 295 -24.79 0.57 -18.03
CA LYS A 295 -23.76 0.77 -19.06
C LYS A 295 -22.55 1.52 -18.52
N GLU A 296 -22.76 2.52 -17.64
CA GLU A 296 -21.66 3.24 -16.98
C GLU A 296 -20.85 2.32 -16.05
N ILE A 297 -21.52 1.47 -15.26
CA ILE A 297 -20.86 0.47 -14.41
C ILE A 297 -20.08 -0.56 -15.25
N GLU A 298 -20.61 -0.97 -16.41
CA GLU A 298 -19.92 -1.89 -17.32
C GLU A 298 -18.66 -1.24 -17.91
N LEU A 299 -18.76 0.00 -18.41
CA LEU A 299 -17.60 0.77 -18.88
C LEU A 299 -16.53 0.97 -17.78
N LEU A 300 -16.94 1.23 -16.54
CA LEU A 300 -16.01 1.35 -15.41
C LEU A 300 -15.31 0.03 -15.08
N ARG A 301 -15.97 -1.12 -15.26
CA ARG A 301 -15.33 -2.44 -15.12
C ARG A 301 -14.32 -2.70 -16.23
N ASP A 302 -14.62 -2.33 -17.47
CA ASP A 302 -13.69 -2.43 -18.59
C ASP A 302 -12.44 -1.56 -18.37
N TYR A 303 -12.62 -0.34 -17.85
CA TYR A 303 -11.50 0.52 -17.43
C TYR A 303 -10.70 -0.08 -16.26
N GLU A 304 -11.37 -0.66 -15.26
CA GLU A 304 -10.69 -1.33 -14.14
C GLU A 304 -9.87 -2.54 -14.61
N GLN A 305 -10.40 -3.32 -15.56
CA GLN A 305 -9.70 -4.47 -16.14
C GLN A 305 -8.49 -4.01 -16.97
N SER A 306 -8.67 -3.02 -17.86
CA SER A 306 -7.56 -2.45 -18.64
C SER A 306 -6.47 -1.85 -17.73
N ALA A 307 -6.83 -1.24 -16.60
CA ALA A 307 -5.87 -0.75 -15.61
C ALA A 307 -5.14 -1.88 -14.86
N LYS A 308 -5.77 -3.04 -14.64
CA LYS A 308 -5.10 -4.24 -14.10
C LYS A 308 -4.12 -4.81 -15.12
N ASP A 309 -4.55 -4.96 -16.38
CA ASP A 309 -3.70 -5.49 -17.46
C ASP A 309 -2.44 -4.62 -17.64
N LEU A 310 -2.60 -3.28 -17.69
CA LEU A 310 -1.48 -2.33 -17.75
C LEU A 310 -0.58 -2.34 -16.51
N LYS A 311 -1.13 -2.67 -15.33
CA LYS A 311 -0.35 -2.82 -14.10
C LYS A 311 0.46 -4.11 -14.12
N GLU A 312 -0.12 -5.21 -14.62
CA GLU A 312 0.60 -6.49 -14.80
C GLU A 312 1.71 -6.35 -15.86
N GLU A 313 1.44 -5.67 -16.97
CA GLU A 313 2.45 -5.35 -17.99
C GLU A 313 3.59 -4.49 -17.39
N ASN A 314 3.28 -3.48 -16.58
CA ASN A 314 4.30 -2.70 -15.86
C ASN A 314 5.12 -3.54 -14.87
N SER A 315 4.53 -4.53 -14.21
CA SER A 315 5.27 -5.47 -13.36
C SER A 315 6.22 -6.32 -14.20
N ARG A 316 5.74 -6.94 -15.28
CA ARG A 316 6.58 -7.76 -16.19
C ARG A 316 7.73 -6.95 -16.79
N LEU A 317 7.48 -5.70 -17.20
CA LEU A 317 8.52 -4.81 -17.72
C LEU A 317 9.55 -4.38 -16.66
N ARG A 318 9.21 -4.39 -15.37
CA ARG A 318 10.19 -4.19 -14.29
C ARG A 318 11.04 -5.43 -14.09
N ASP A 319 10.42 -6.61 -14.07
CA ASP A 319 11.14 -7.89 -13.96
C ASP A 319 12.14 -8.04 -15.13
N ASP A 320 11.74 -7.68 -16.36
CA ASP A 320 12.61 -7.63 -17.54
C ASP A 320 13.75 -6.61 -17.39
N LEU A 321 13.48 -5.42 -16.82
CA LEU A 321 14.51 -4.41 -16.56
C LEU A 321 15.54 -4.87 -15.51
N ASP A 322 15.10 -5.54 -14.44
CA ASP A 322 15.97 -6.08 -13.39
C ASP A 322 16.87 -7.21 -13.96
N VAL A 323 16.31 -8.07 -14.81
CA VAL A 323 17.09 -9.08 -15.56
C VAL A 323 18.10 -8.42 -16.50
N LEU A 324 17.71 -7.35 -17.19
CA LEU A 324 18.61 -6.59 -18.07
C LEU A 324 19.71 -5.86 -17.28
N GLU A 325 19.44 -5.32 -16.09
CA GLU A 325 20.44 -4.71 -15.21
C GLU A 325 21.49 -5.75 -14.76
N CYS A 326 21.06 -6.93 -14.31
CA CYS A 326 21.97 -8.04 -14.01
C CYS A 326 22.79 -8.48 -15.25
N SER A 327 22.21 -8.42 -16.45
CA SER A 327 22.94 -8.73 -17.69
C SER A 327 23.99 -7.66 -18.04
N LYS A 328 23.69 -6.39 -17.77
CA LYS A 328 24.57 -5.22 -17.97
C LYS A 328 25.74 -5.23 -16.99
N GLU A 329 25.55 -5.66 -15.75
CA GLU A 329 26.65 -5.87 -14.79
C GLU A 329 27.57 -7.02 -15.23
N LYS A 330 27.01 -8.14 -15.71
CA LYS A 330 27.80 -9.23 -16.29
C LYS A 330 28.58 -8.77 -17.51
N LEU A 331 27.94 -7.98 -18.39
CA LEU A 331 28.60 -7.40 -19.57
C LEU A 331 29.77 -6.49 -19.16
N SER A 332 29.55 -5.52 -18.28
CA SER A 332 30.61 -4.59 -17.85
C SER A 332 31.76 -5.30 -17.12
N PHE A 333 31.48 -6.36 -16.36
CA PHE A 333 32.52 -7.24 -15.83
C PHE A 333 33.31 -7.91 -16.95
N THR A 334 32.66 -8.49 -17.97
CA THR A 334 33.38 -9.09 -19.11
C THR A 334 34.16 -8.08 -19.94
N GLU A 335 33.66 -6.86 -20.12
CA GLU A 335 34.35 -5.76 -20.80
C GLU A 335 35.61 -5.33 -20.03
N GLU A 336 35.54 -5.24 -18.69
CA GLU A 336 36.69 -4.95 -17.84
C GLU A 336 37.73 -6.08 -17.85
N GLN A 337 37.30 -7.36 -17.90
CA GLN A 337 38.24 -8.48 -18.11
C GLN A 337 38.88 -8.43 -19.50
N LEU A 338 38.12 -8.12 -20.56
CA LEU A 338 38.66 -7.91 -21.91
C LEU A 338 39.65 -6.75 -21.95
N ARG A 339 39.38 -5.65 -21.25
CA ARG A 339 40.30 -4.51 -21.11
C ARG A 339 41.60 -4.93 -20.41
N LYS A 340 41.52 -5.67 -19.30
CA LYS A 340 42.68 -6.26 -18.62
C LYS A 340 43.48 -7.20 -19.52
N CYS A 341 42.82 -8.01 -20.35
CA CYS A 341 43.47 -8.88 -21.33
C CYS A 341 44.17 -8.09 -22.44
N ARG A 342 43.56 -7.01 -22.97
CA ARG A 342 44.20 -6.14 -23.96
C ARG A 342 45.48 -5.48 -23.41
N VAL A 343 45.42 -4.91 -22.20
CA VAL A 343 46.61 -4.34 -21.54
C VAL A 343 47.70 -5.39 -21.30
N LYS A 344 47.34 -6.64 -20.96
CA LYS A 344 48.31 -7.74 -20.87
C LYS A 344 48.95 -8.09 -22.23
N ILE A 345 48.18 -8.05 -23.31
CA ILE A 345 48.70 -8.29 -24.67
C ILE A 345 49.66 -7.17 -25.09
N GLU A 346 49.33 -5.91 -24.81
CA GLU A 346 50.22 -4.75 -25.06
C GLU A 346 51.54 -4.90 -24.27
N LEU A 347 51.48 -5.22 -22.97
CA LEU A 347 52.67 -5.47 -22.14
C LEU A 347 53.52 -6.65 -22.63
N ILE A 348 52.90 -7.70 -23.19
CA ILE A 348 53.63 -8.82 -23.82
C ILE A 348 54.29 -8.37 -25.13
N GLY A 349 53.64 -7.50 -25.90
CA GLY A 349 54.21 -6.85 -27.09
C GLY A 349 55.45 -6.01 -26.74
N ASP A 350 55.34 -5.11 -25.76
CA ASP A 350 56.45 -4.28 -25.28
C ASP A 350 57.64 -5.14 -24.78
N ALA A 351 57.34 -6.23 -24.06
CA ALA A 351 58.35 -7.17 -23.58
C ALA A 351 59.02 -7.95 -24.73
N HIS A 352 58.25 -8.36 -25.74
CA HIS A 352 58.79 -8.98 -26.95
C HIS A 352 59.68 -8.03 -27.75
N ASP A 353 59.28 -6.76 -27.90
CA ASP A 353 60.06 -5.74 -28.60
C ASP A 353 61.30 -5.28 -27.79
N ALA A 354 61.27 -5.41 -26.46
CA ALA A 354 62.46 -5.29 -25.62
C ALA A 354 63.41 -6.48 -25.83
N LEU A 355 62.89 -7.72 -25.80
CA LEU A 355 63.68 -8.93 -26.04
C LEU A 355 64.34 -8.90 -27.43
N GLN A 356 63.60 -8.54 -28.48
CA GLN A 356 64.15 -8.46 -29.83
C GLN A 356 65.23 -7.37 -29.99
N ARG A 357 65.18 -6.30 -29.17
CA ARG A 357 66.26 -5.30 -29.12
C ARG A 357 67.51 -5.84 -28.43
N GLU A 358 67.35 -6.57 -27.33
CA GLU A 358 68.46 -7.28 -26.66
C GLU A 358 69.07 -8.37 -27.57
N GLU A 359 68.26 -9.17 -28.26
CA GLU A 359 68.74 -10.16 -29.24
C GLU A 359 69.57 -9.51 -30.35
N LYS A 360 69.13 -8.36 -30.89
CA LYS A 360 69.88 -7.59 -31.90
C LYS A 360 71.18 -7.01 -31.33
N ALA A 361 71.16 -6.50 -30.10
CA ALA A 361 72.35 -5.97 -29.43
C ALA A 361 73.37 -7.08 -29.11
N HIS A 362 72.88 -8.25 -28.68
CA HIS A 362 73.68 -9.44 -28.44
C HIS A 362 74.27 -9.98 -29.74
N ALA A 363 73.49 -10.09 -30.83
CA ALA A 363 73.97 -10.49 -32.14
C ALA A 363 75.10 -9.57 -32.64
N ALA A 364 74.89 -8.24 -32.58
CA ALA A 364 75.92 -7.26 -32.94
C ALA A 364 77.18 -7.35 -32.05
N SER A 365 77.02 -7.74 -30.78
CA SER A 365 78.15 -7.98 -29.86
C SER A 365 78.90 -9.26 -30.20
N VAL A 366 78.20 -10.34 -30.57
CA VAL A 366 78.78 -11.60 -31.05
C VAL A 366 79.54 -11.37 -32.36
N ASP A 367 78.95 -10.66 -33.33
CA ASP A 367 79.62 -10.30 -34.59
C ASP A 367 80.90 -9.50 -34.34
N LYS A 368 80.89 -8.58 -33.38
CA LYS A 368 82.08 -7.82 -32.97
C LYS A 368 83.13 -8.70 -32.29
N CYS A 369 82.73 -9.66 -31.45
CA CYS A 369 83.65 -10.64 -30.87
C CYS A 369 84.30 -11.50 -31.96
N LEU A 370 83.52 -12.01 -32.92
CA LEU A 370 84.03 -12.79 -34.06
C LEU A 370 84.99 -11.96 -34.94
N ALA A 371 84.70 -10.67 -35.16
CA ALA A 371 85.60 -9.76 -35.86
C ALA A 371 86.94 -9.58 -35.11
N LEU A 372 86.89 -9.35 -33.80
CA LEU A 372 88.08 -9.23 -32.94
C LEU A 372 88.87 -10.54 -32.86
N GLU A 373 88.21 -11.70 -32.84
CA GLU A 373 88.86 -13.01 -32.95
C GLU A 373 89.58 -13.18 -34.30
N GLY A 374 88.98 -12.69 -35.39
CA GLY A 374 89.60 -12.62 -36.71
C GLY A 374 90.84 -11.72 -36.75
N GLU A 375 90.76 -10.52 -36.17
CA GLU A 375 91.92 -9.62 -36.02
C GLU A 375 93.03 -10.26 -35.17
N LEU A 376 92.68 -10.92 -34.07
CA LEU A 376 93.62 -11.62 -33.19
C LEU A 376 94.26 -12.83 -33.91
N ALA A 377 93.50 -13.52 -34.77
CA ALA A 377 94.02 -14.58 -35.65
C ALA A 377 95.02 -14.04 -36.69
N LEU A 378 94.85 -12.82 -37.19
CA LEU A 378 95.83 -12.14 -38.06
C LEU A 378 97.06 -11.62 -37.28
N LEU A 379 96.87 -11.14 -36.05
CA LEU A 379 97.96 -10.65 -35.19
C LEU A 379 98.89 -11.77 -34.70
N LYS A 380 98.40 -13.00 -34.49
CA LYS A 380 99.21 -14.15 -34.08
C LYS A 380 100.42 -14.43 -35.01
N PRO A 381 100.25 -14.62 -36.34
CA PRO A 381 101.38 -14.83 -37.25
C PRO A 381 102.25 -13.57 -37.40
N LEU A 382 101.69 -12.36 -37.34
CA LEU A 382 102.48 -11.12 -37.36
C LEU A 382 103.38 -10.98 -36.13
N LYS A 383 102.87 -11.31 -34.92
CA LYS A 383 103.66 -11.37 -33.69
C LYS A 383 104.78 -12.41 -33.80
N ARG A 384 104.49 -13.57 -34.39
CA ARG A 384 105.50 -14.61 -34.65
C ARG A 384 106.58 -14.12 -35.61
N GLN A 385 106.21 -13.47 -36.72
CA GLN A 385 107.17 -12.88 -37.66
C GLN A 385 108.03 -11.79 -37.00
N LEU A 386 107.43 -10.93 -36.18
CA LEU A 386 108.16 -9.88 -35.45
C LEU A 386 109.18 -10.50 -34.48
N GLU A 387 108.82 -11.59 -33.80
CA GLU A 387 109.75 -12.32 -32.93
C GLU A 387 110.85 -13.03 -33.74
N GLU A 388 110.53 -13.64 -34.89
CA GLU A 388 111.52 -14.19 -35.83
C GLU A 388 112.44 -13.12 -36.44
N TYR A 389 111.99 -11.87 -36.56
CA TYR A 389 112.82 -10.73 -36.93
C TYR A 389 113.66 -10.21 -35.76
N ARG A 390 113.15 -10.25 -34.52
CA ARG A 390 113.93 -9.92 -33.32
C ARG A 390 115.08 -10.90 -33.12
N VAL A 391 114.81 -12.20 -33.20
CA VAL A 391 115.85 -13.24 -33.10
C VAL A 391 116.90 -13.03 -34.20
N ARG A 392 116.49 -12.82 -35.45
CA ARG A 392 117.44 -12.50 -36.54
C ARG A 392 118.21 -11.20 -36.33
N ALA A 393 117.62 -10.18 -35.68
CA ALA A 393 118.32 -8.95 -35.34
C ALA A 393 119.36 -9.19 -34.23
N THR A 394 119.03 -9.95 -33.18
CA THR A 394 119.98 -10.31 -32.12
C THR A 394 121.10 -11.20 -32.66
N ASP A 395 120.81 -12.15 -33.56
CA ASP A 395 121.82 -12.98 -34.21
C ASP A 395 122.77 -12.13 -35.07
N ALA A 396 122.23 -11.13 -35.79
CA ALA A 396 123.03 -10.19 -36.57
C ALA A 396 123.86 -9.24 -35.68
N GLU A 397 123.36 -8.84 -34.51
CA GLU A 397 124.12 -8.07 -33.51
C GLU A 397 125.27 -8.89 -32.93
N VAL A 398 125.05 -10.17 -32.63
CA VAL A 398 126.09 -11.11 -32.19
C VAL A 398 127.14 -11.30 -33.29
N ALA A 399 126.74 -11.60 -34.52
CA ALA A 399 127.66 -11.76 -35.65
C ALA A 399 128.46 -10.46 -35.93
N LEU A 400 127.85 -9.28 -35.75
CA LEU A 400 128.54 -8.00 -35.83
C LEU A 400 129.54 -7.78 -34.68
N ALA A 401 129.23 -8.26 -33.47
CA ALA A 401 130.14 -8.23 -32.33
C ALA A 401 131.34 -9.16 -32.56
N GLU A 402 131.12 -10.39 -33.04
CA GLU A 402 132.16 -11.33 -33.44
C GLU A 402 133.04 -10.76 -34.55
N CYS A 403 132.45 -10.20 -35.62
CA CYS A 403 133.19 -9.54 -36.69
C CYS A 403 134.03 -8.35 -36.18
N ARG A 404 133.54 -7.59 -35.20
CA ARG A 404 134.31 -6.51 -34.55
C ARG A 404 135.44 -7.05 -33.70
N GLU A 405 135.26 -8.19 -33.04
CA GLU A 405 136.28 -8.86 -32.25
C GLU A 405 137.39 -9.43 -33.13
N ASP A 406 137.03 -10.11 -34.22
CA ASP A 406 138.02 -10.62 -35.19
C ASP A 406 138.75 -9.49 -35.91
N LEU A 407 138.08 -8.36 -36.19
CA LEU A 407 138.76 -7.16 -36.71
C LEU A 407 139.71 -6.56 -35.67
N ARG A 408 139.38 -6.62 -34.37
CA ARG A 408 140.30 -6.25 -33.27
C ARG A 408 141.49 -7.21 -33.22
N ARG A 409 141.27 -8.53 -33.17
CA ARG A 409 142.33 -9.55 -33.22
C ARG A 409 143.23 -9.42 -34.46
N MET A 410 142.67 -9.06 -35.61
CA MET A 410 143.43 -8.81 -36.84
C MET A 410 144.24 -7.52 -36.75
N LYS A 411 143.73 -6.47 -36.10
CA LYS A 411 144.52 -5.27 -35.77
C LYS A 411 145.63 -5.57 -34.76
N ASP A 412 145.37 -6.38 -33.75
CA ASP A 412 146.36 -6.77 -32.74
C ASP A 412 147.45 -7.69 -33.33
N LYS A 413 147.08 -8.57 -34.25
CA LYS A 413 148.04 -9.33 -35.08
C LYS A 413 148.80 -8.40 -36.02
N SER A 414 148.15 -7.42 -36.64
CA SER A 414 148.79 -6.45 -37.53
C SER A 414 149.77 -5.56 -36.76
N SER A 415 149.43 -5.07 -35.57
CA SER A 415 150.32 -4.26 -34.73
C SER A 415 151.42 -5.10 -34.09
N GLY A 416 151.18 -6.37 -33.79
CA GLY A 416 152.22 -7.34 -33.41
C GLY A 416 153.18 -7.64 -34.57
N LEU A 417 152.68 -7.76 -35.80
CA LEU A 417 153.50 -7.91 -37.01
C LEU A 417 154.24 -6.61 -37.35
N GLU A 418 153.63 -5.44 -37.15
CA GLU A 418 154.26 -4.14 -37.32
C GLU A 418 155.35 -3.91 -36.26
N GLY A 419 155.09 -4.27 -35.01
CA GLY A 419 156.06 -4.25 -33.91
C GLY A 419 157.22 -5.23 -34.12
N THR A 420 156.97 -6.44 -34.63
CA THR A 420 158.05 -7.38 -35.01
C THR A 420 158.77 -6.96 -36.28
N ASN A 421 158.12 -6.30 -37.24
CA ASN A 421 158.76 -5.69 -38.41
C ASN A 421 159.62 -4.47 -38.01
N GLU A 422 159.18 -3.65 -37.05
CA GLU A 422 160.03 -2.64 -36.41
C GLU A 422 161.20 -3.28 -35.66
N PHE A 423 160.98 -4.39 -34.95
CA PHE A 423 162.05 -5.10 -34.24
C PHE A 423 163.06 -5.70 -35.23
N LEU A 424 162.59 -6.21 -36.37
CA LEU A 424 163.42 -6.67 -37.48
C LEU A 424 164.10 -5.52 -38.21
N GLN A 425 163.48 -4.34 -38.36
CA GLN A 425 164.16 -3.15 -38.86
C GLN A 425 165.22 -2.63 -37.89
N ARG A 426 164.97 -2.66 -36.58
CA ARG A 426 165.98 -2.33 -35.56
C ARG A 426 167.09 -3.37 -35.54
N GLY A 427 166.76 -4.65 -35.64
CA GLY A 427 167.73 -5.75 -35.79
C GLY A 427 168.56 -5.63 -37.06
N ALA A 428 167.94 -5.28 -38.19
CA ALA A 428 168.62 -5.03 -39.46
C ALA A 428 169.46 -3.75 -39.42
N ARG A 429 169.04 -2.69 -38.71
CA ARG A 429 169.86 -1.50 -38.45
C ARG A 429 171.04 -1.81 -37.55
N LEU A 430 170.86 -2.56 -36.47
CA LEU A 430 171.95 -3.02 -35.59
C LEU A 430 172.92 -3.94 -36.34
N GLN A 431 172.44 -4.87 -37.17
CA GLN A 431 173.29 -5.68 -38.04
C GLN A 431 173.94 -4.89 -39.17
N HIS A 432 173.32 -3.81 -39.65
CA HIS A 432 173.94 -2.88 -40.59
C HIS A 432 175.01 -2.02 -39.91
N GLU A 433 174.79 -1.59 -38.68
CA GLU A 433 175.75 -0.86 -37.83
C GLU A 433 176.91 -1.77 -37.39
N GLU A 434 176.66 -3.05 -37.09
CA GLU A 434 177.70 -4.08 -36.90
C GLU A 434 178.43 -4.38 -38.19
N ALA A 435 177.74 -4.56 -39.33
CA ALA A 435 178.38 -4.80 -40.62
C ALA A 435 179.24 -3.61 -41.06
N VAL A 436 178.78 -2.37 -40.83
CA VAL A 436 179.55 -1.14 -41.08
C VAL A 436 180.71 -1.01 -40.08
N SER A 437 180.54 -1.39 -38.81
CA SER A 437 181.62 -1.39 -37.81
C SER A 437 182.67 -2.48 -38.08
N LEU A 438 182.26 -3.64 -38.58
CA LEU A 438 183.14 -4.74 -39.00
C LEU A 438 183.82 -4.42 -40.34
N GLN A 439 183.12 -3.79 -41.28
CA GLN A 439 183.71 -3.28 -42.53
C GLN A 439 184.74 -2.18 -42.25
N LYS A 440 184.53 -1.36 -41.20
CA LYS A 440 185.47 -0.33 -40.74
C LYS A 440 186.64 -0.88 -39.91
N ARG A 441 186.50 -2.05 -39.28
CA ARG A 441 187.62 -2.78 -38.63
C ARG A 441 188.42 -3.66 -39.60
N LEU A 442 187.78 -4.24 -40.61
CA LEU A 442 188.43 -5.08 -41.64
C LEU A 442 189.24 -4.27 -42.66
N GLN A 443 189.12 -2.95 -42.67
CA GLN A 443 189.89 -2.08 -43.57
C GLN A 443 191.22 -1.59 -42.97
N GLU A 444 191.50 -1.84 -41.69
CA GLU A 444 192.73 -1.37 -41.02
C GLU A 444 193.65 -2.46 -40.44
N GLU A 445 193.21 -3.72 -40.27
CA GLU A 445 194.07 -4.82 -39.77
C GLU A 445 194.17 -6.03 -40.72
N SER A 446 194.64 -5.80 -41.95
CA SER A 446 195.10 -6.86 -42.85
C SER A 446 196.63 -6.95 -42.91
N SER A 447 197.24 -7.69 -41.98
CA SER A 447 198.65 -8.14 -42.09
C SER A 447 199.00 -9.34 -41.18
N LYS A 448 199.00 -10.56 -41.77
CA LYS A 448 199.53 -11.85 -41.23
C LYS A 448 198.73 -12.44 -40.05
N SER A 449 198.64 -13.75 -39.76
CA SER A 449 198.78 -15.04 -40.51
C SER A 449 198.54 -16.21 -39.52
N GLY A 450 198.00 -17.40 -39.85
CA GLY A 450 197.44 -17.95 -41.09
C GLY A 450 197.66 -19.49 -41.19
N LYS A 451 196.67 -20.26 -41.70
CA LYS A 451 196.55 -21.75 -41.78
C LYS A 451 196.13 -22.44 -40.45
N GLY A 452 195.31 -23.50 -40.40
CA GLY A 452 194.57 -24.25 -41.43
C GLY A 452 194.85 -25.76 -41.42
N GLY A 453 193.82 -26.62 -41.22
CA GLY A 453 193.83 -28.05 -41.65
C GLY A 453 193.67 -29.17 -40.58
N ILE A 454 192.48 -29.78 -40.53
CA ILE A 454 192.18 -31.22 -40.81
C ILE A 454 192.88 -32.38 -40.01
N ALA A 455 192.02 -33.21 -39.37
CA ALA A 455 192.01 -34.68 -39.16
C ALA A 455 192.92 -35.49 -38.19
N VAL A 456 192.25 -36.29 -37.34
CA VAL A 456 192.33 -37.76 -37.06
C VAL A 456 193.70 -38.47 -36.92
N GLY A 457 193.87 -39.28 -35.84
CA GLY A 457 194.77 -40.47 -35.84
C GLY A 457 195.32 -40.95 -34.48
N ILE A 458 195.58 -42.26 -34.34
CA ILE A 458 196.04 -42.95 -33.10
C ILE A 458 197.36 -43.72 -33.35
N GLY A 459 198.28 -43.77 -32.36
CA GLY A 459 199.02 -45.03 -32.06
C GLY A 459 200.56 -45.03 -31.83
N MET A 460 200.97 -45.64 -30.70
CA MET A 460 202.24 -46.41 -30.44
C MET A 460 203.60 -45.66 -30.44
N SER A 461 204.70 -46.08 -29.75
CA SER A 461 205.02 -47.26 -28.90
C SER A 461 206.31 -47.06 -28.04
N GLU A 462 206.48 -47.90 -26.98
CA GLU A 462 207.76 -48.37 -26.36
C GLU A 462 208.67 -47.36 -25.60
N LEU A 463 209.41 -47.71 -24.52
CA LEU A 463 210.16 -48.94 -24.19
C LEU A 463 210.50 -49.05 -22.67
N ASN A 464 210.42 -50.24 -22.04
CA ASN A 464 211.33 -50.77 -20.97
C ASN A 464 210.87 -52.19 -20.52
N PRO A 465 211.63 -53.29 -20.77
CA PRO A 465 211.08 -54.65 -20.66
C PRO A 465 211.20 -55.38 -19.31
N GLU A 466 212.08 -54.99 -18.38
CA GLU A 466 212.23 -55.74 -17.10
C GLU A 466 211.13 -55.41 -16.07
N LEU A 467 210.39 -54.32 -16.27
CA LEU A 467 209.19 -53.96 -15.51
C LEU A 467 207.90 -54.62 -16.05
N MET A 468 207.96 -55.32 -17.20
CA MET A 468 206.78 -55.83 -17.90
C MET A 468 206.20 -57.13 -17.32
N GLU A 469 206.96 -57.92 -16.56
CA GLU A 469 206.43 -59.14 -15.93
C GLU A 469 205.66 -58.84 -14.63
N GLU A 470 206.18 -58.00 -13.73
CA GLU A 470 205.46 -57.59 -12.52
C GLU A 470 204.27 -56.65 -12.80
N LEU A 471 204.34 -55.79 -13.83
CA LEU A 471 203.17 -55.03 -14.25
C LEU A 471 202.08 -55.89 -14.88
N LYS A 472 202.39 -57.05 -15.49
CA LYS A 472 201.36 -57.92 -16.07
C LYS A 472 200.50 -58.58 -15.01
N THR A 473 201.09 -59.08 -13.93
CA THR A 473 200.37 -59.71 -12.82
C THR A 473 199.53 -58.71 -12.02
N LEU A 474 200.07 -57.51 -11.73
CA LEU A 474 199.31 -56.45 -11.07
C LEU A 474 198.19 -55.86 -11.96
N ARG A 475 198.40 -55.74 -13.29
CA ARG A 475 197.35 -55.24 -14.20
C ARG A 475 196.20 -56.22 -14.38
N SER A 476 196.43 -57.54 -14.35
CA SER A 476 195.32 -58.51 -14.40
C SER A 476 194.43 -58.45 -13.16
N GLU A 477 195.00 -58.25 -11.97
CA GLU A 477 194.21 -58.16 -10.73
C GLU A 477 193.44 -56.82 -10.63
N CYS A 478 194.07 -55.70 -11.04
CA CYS A 478 193.38 -54.40 -11.13
C CYS A 478 192.26 -54.38 -12.19
N ALA A 479 192.41 -55.09 -13.31
CA ALA A 479 191.35 -55.18 -14.32
C ALA A 479 190.11 -55.91 -13.76
N ARG A 480 190.33 -57.04 -13.09
CA ARG A 480 189.26 -57.84 -12.47
C ARG A 480 188.48 -57.07 -11.40
N LEU A 481 189.16 -56.25 -10.60
CA LEU A 481 188.52 -55.43 -9.57
C LEU A 481 187.77 -54.22 -10.17
N LYS A 482 188.32 -53.54 -11.17
CA LYS A 482 187.62 -52.43 -11.87
C LYS A 482 186.35 -52.88 -12.60
N GLU A 483 186.33 -54.09 -13.16
CA GLU A 483 185.13 -54.61 -13.82
C GLU A 483 183.99 -54.91 -12.83
N PHE A 484 184.32 -55.28 -11.59
CA PHE A 484 183.34 -55.45 -10.51
C PHE A 484 182.79 -54.14 -9.95
N GLU A 485 183.63 -53.09 -9.89
CA GLU A 485 183.25 -51.75 -9.44
C GLU A 485 182.35 -51.06 -10.47
N SER A 486 182.75 -51.08 -11.75
CA SER A 486 181.98 -50.54 -12.89
C SER A 486 180.57 -51.13 -13.01
N LYS A 487 180.38 -52.41 -12.72
CA LYS A 487 179.05 -53.05 -12.75
C LYS A 487 178.15 -52.70 -11.56
N ARG A 488 178.69 -52.25 -10.41
CA ARG A 488 177.87 -51.82 -9.26
C ARG A 488 177.42 -50.36 -9.33
N GLU A 489 178.22 -49.48 -9.94
CA GLU A 489 177.84 -48.07 -10.08
C GLU A 489 176.76 -47.88 -11.15
N VAL A 490 176.88 -48.51 -12.32
CA VAL A 490 175.88 -48.40 -13.41
C VAL A 490 174.50 -48.89 -12.97
N ASP A 491 174.40 -50.07 -12.37
CA ASP A 491 173.15 -50.63 -11.81
C ASP A 491 172.57 -49.83 -10.64
N SER A 492 173.34 -48.90 -10.05
CA SER A 492 172.87 -47.99 -8.99
C SER A 492 172.40 -46.65 -9.55
N VAL A 493 173.13 -46.09 -10.51
CA VAL A 493 172.78 -44.83 -11.17
C VAL A 493 171.54 -45.01 -12.02
N GLN A 494 171.45 -46.07 -12.83
CA GLN A 494 170.28 -46.32 -13.68
C GLN A 494 168.99 -46.45 -12.85
N ARG A 495 169.03 -47.12 -11.69
CA ARG A 495 167.85 -47.20 -10.79
C ARG A 495 167.49 -45.87 -10.12
N LEU A 496 168.45 -44.96 -9.95
CA LEU A 496 168.18 -43.61 -9.46
C LEU A 496 167.63 -42.72 -10.57
N GLU A 497 168.10 -42.86 -11.81
CA GLU A 497 167.57 -42.19 -12.99
C GLU A 497 166.13 -42.65 -13.28
N GLU A 498 165.86 -43.96 -13.31
CA GLU A 498 164.51 -44.51 -13.47
C GLU A 498 163.54 -44.02 -12.38
N SER A 499 163.99 -43.99 -11.12
CA SER A 499 163.22 -43.46 -9.98
C SER A 499 162.98 -41.95 -10.07
N TYR A 500 163.94 -41.19 -10.61
CA TYR A 500 163.83 -39.75 -10.83
C TYR A 500 162.87 -39.42 -11.98
N ASP A 501 162.94 -40.15 -13.09
CA ASP A 501 162.04 -40.03 -14.23
C ASP A 501 160.60 -40.45 -13.87
N ASP A 502 160.43 -41.46 -13.01
CA ASP A 502 159.12 -41.81 -12.44
C ASP A 502 158.61 -40.71 -11.50
N ALA A 503 159.46 -40.10 -10.67
CA ALA A 503 159.08 -38.97 -9.83
C ALA A 503 158.70 -37.72 -10.66
N ILE A 504 159.41 -37.42 -11.75
CA ILE A 504 159.06 -36.35 -12.69
C ILE A 504 157.70 -36.65 -13.32
N ARG A 505 157.51 -37.82 -13.93
CA ARG A 505 156.24 -38.20 -14.58
C ARG A 505 155.06 -38.20 -13.62
N LEU A 506 155.28 -38.58 -12.35
CA LEU A 506 154.26 -38.49 -11.31
C LEU A 506 153.96 -37.02 -10.93
N SER A 507 154.98 -36.17 -10.84
CA SER A 507 154.80 -34.73 -10.56
C SER A 507 154.08 -33.99 -11.69
N GLU A 508 154.37 -34.32 -12.95
CA GLU A 508 153.68 -33.78 -14.13
C GLU A 508 152.22 -34.25 -14.15
N ARG A 509 151.94 -35.54 -13.91
CA ARG A 509 150.57 -36.03 -13.76
C ARG A 509 149.78 -35.31 -12.66
N PHE A 510 150.39 -35.09 -11.48
CA PHE A 510 149.71 -34.35 -10.40
C PHE A 510 149.52 -32.87 -10.74
N LYS A 511 150.44 -32.26 -11.49
CA LYS A 511 150.33 -30.88 -11.97
C LYS A 511 149.23 -30.73 -13.02
N ASP A 512 149.12 -31.67 -13.96
CA ASP A 512 148.05 -31.71 -14.95
C ASP A 512 146.70 -31.97 -14.30
N GLN A 513 146.61 -32.93 -13.37
CA GLN A 513 145.41 -33.17 -12.57
C GLN A 513 145.01 -31.93 -11.74
N PHE A 514 145.98 -31.22 -11.15
CA PHE A 514 145.71 -29.98 -10.42
C PHE A 514 145.17 -28.89 -11.34
N PHE A 515 145.75 -28.69 -12.53
CA PHE A 515 145.24 -27.70 -13.49
C PHE A 515 143.88 -28.10 -14.07
N GLN A 516 143.63 -29.37 -14.34
CA GLN A 516 142.33 -29.85 -14.77
C GLN A 516 141.27 -29.63 -13.68
N THR A 517 141.53 -30.06 -12.44
CA THR A 517 140.61 -29.85 -11.30
C THR A 517 140.41 -28.36 -11.02
N LYS A 518 141.43 -27.52 -11.22
CA LYS A 518 141.31 -26.06 -11.10
C LYS A 518 140.42 -25.47 -12.20
N SER A 519 140.58 -25.92 -13.45
CA SER A 519 139.71 -25.50 -14.56
C SER A 519 138.26 -25.92 -14.31
N GLU A 520 138.03 -27.17 -13.90
CA GLU A 520 136.70 -27.70 -13.56
C GLU A 520 136.07 -26.94 -12.37
N LEU A 521 136.88 -26.51 -11.39
CA LEU A 521 136.43 -25.66 -10.29
C LEU A 521 136.08 -24.23 -10.75
N GLU A 522 136.88 -23.64 -11.64
CA GLU A 522 136.63 -22.31 -12.21
C GLU A 522 135.36 -22.33 -13.10
N ASP A 523 135.17 -23.38 -13.92
CA ASP A 523 133.98 -23.61 -14.74
C ASP A 523 132.72 -23.83 -13.88
N THR A 524 132.80 -24.63 -12.81
CA THR A 524 131.65 -24.84 -11.91
C THR A 524 131.32 -23.60 -11.08
N GLN A 525 132.32 -22.81 -10.67
CA GLN A 525 132.11 -21.52 -10.02
C GLN A 525 131.46 -20.50 -10.97
N GLN A 526 131.88 -20.47 -12.23
CA GLN A 526 131.25 -19.66 -13.27
C GLN A 526 129.79 -20.08 -13.49
N GLN A 527 129.51 -21.37 -13.68
CA GLN A 527 128.15 -21.91 -13.83
C GLN A 527 127.25 -21.62 -12.62
N LEU A 528 127.78 -21.67 -11.40
CA LEU A 528 127.06 -21.29 -10.19
C LEU A 528 126.68 -19.80 -10.23
N SER A 529 127.63 -18.91 -10.54
CA SER A 529 127.37 -17.47 -10.63
C SER A 529 126.32 -17.12 -11.70
N GLU A 530 126.34 -17.82 -12.84
CA GLU A 530 125.32 -17.67 -13.88
C GLU A 530 123.95 -18.20 -13.44
N SER A 531 123.93 -19.30 -12.66
CA SER A 531 122.70 -19.86 -12.09
C SER A 531 122.08 -18.90 -11.06
N GLU A 532 122.90 -18.31 -10.19
CA GLU A 532 122.48 -17.27 -9.24
C GLU A 532 121.96 -16.03 -9.96
N ALA A 533 122.65 -15.57 -11.03
CA ALA A 533 122.20 -14.45 -11.84
C ALA A 533 120.87 -14.74 -12.58
N ARG A 534 120.66 -15.97 -13.09
CA ARG A 534 119.38 -16.41 -13.64
C ARG A 534 118.29 -16.46 -12.56
N GLY A 535 118.60 -16.97 -11.37
CA GLY A 535 117.69 -17.01 -10.23
C GLY A 535 117.26 -15.61 -9.76
N ALA A 536 118.19 -14.66 -9.73
CA ALA A 536 117.90 -13.25 -9.42
C ALA A 536 116.98 -12.59 -10.45
N LYS A 537 117.20 -12.83 -11.75
CA LYS A 537 116.32 -12.35 -12.83
C LYS A 537 114.90 -12.93 -12.72
N LEU A 538 114.78 -14.26 -12.61
CA LEU A 538 113.48 -14.92 -12.47
C LEU A 538 112.73 -14.46 -11.21
N LYS A 539 113.44 -14.19 -10.10
CA LYS A 539 112.82 -13.63 -8.89
C LYS A 539 112.27 -12.22 -9.13
N ALA A 540 113.02 -11.36 -9.83
CA ALA A 540 112.56 -10.02 -10.21
C ALA A 540 111.33 -10.07 -11.14
N GLU A 541 111.34 -10.96 -12.14
CA GLU A 541 110.18 -11.19 -13.03
C GLU A 541 108.96 -11.69 -12.26
N VAL A 542 109.12 -12.62 -11.31
CA VAL A 542 108.04 -13.10 -10.44
C VAL A 542 107.48 -11.98 -9.56
N ASP A 543 108.32 -11.10 -9.01
CA ASP A 543 107.85 -9.98 -8.19
C ASP A 543 107.20 -8.86 -9.03
N GLU A 544 107.64 -8.64 -10.28
CA GLU A 544 106.96 -7.77 -11.25
C GLU A 544 105.58 -8.34 -11.65
N LEU A 545 105.48 -9.65 -11.92
CA LEU A 545 104.22 -10.32 -12.23
C LEU A 545 103.25 -10.28 -11.04
N LYS A 546 103.71 -10.49 -9.81
CA LYS A 546 102.88 -10.30 -8.60
C LYS A 546 102.37 -8.87 -8.47
N LYS A 547 103.19 -7.87 -8.79
CA LYS A 547 102.79 -6.46 -8.78
C LYS A 547 101.67 -6.21 -9.82
N LYS A 548 101.85 -6.69 -11.05
CA LYS A 548 100.83 -6.61 -12.12
C LYS A 548 99.53 -7.33 -11.77
N ILE A 549 99.61 -8.52 -11.16
CA ILE A 549 98.42 -9.26 -10.68
C ILE A 549 97.67 -8.43 -9.63
N LYS A 550 98.38 -7.78 -8.71
CA LYS A 550 97.75 -6.92 -7.70
C LYS A 550 97.12 -5.66 -8.32
N GLU A 551 97.83 -5.01 -9.25
CA GLU A 551 97.30 -3.84 -9.99
C GLU A 551 96.01 -4.19 -10.74
N LEU A 552 95.98 -5.32 -11.45
CA LEU A 552 94.77 -5.82 -12.14
C LEU A 552 93.63 -6.22 -11.18
N ASP A 553 93.94 -6.79 -10.02
CA ASP A 553 92.93 -7.13 -9.00
C ASP A 553 92.32 -5.88 -8.35
N ASP A 554 93.11 -4.83 -8.14
CA ASP A 554 92.64 -3.54 -7.65
C ASP A 554 91.83 -2.78 -8.73
N GLU A 555 92.25 -2.82 -10.01
CA GLU A 555 91.45 -2.32 -11.15
C GLU A 555 90.10 -3.06 -11.29
N MET A 556 90.08 -4.39 -11.17
CA MET A 556 88.84 -5.17 -11.20
C MET A 556 87.91 -4.84 -10.03
N LYS A 557 88.43 -4.53 -8.83
CA LYS A 557 87.61 -4.05 -7.71
C LYS A 557 87.03 -2.67 -8.01
N GLU A 558 87.81 -1.77 -8.58
CA GLU A 558 87.35 -0.43 -8.95
C GLU A 558 86.21 -0.50 -9.98
N GLU A 559 86.35 -1.31 -11.04
CA GLU A 559 85.28 -1.50 -12.03
C GLU A 559 84.05 -2.21 -11.46
N ARG A 560 84.21 -3.19 -10.54
CA ARG A 560 83.06 -3.75 -9.81
C ARG A 560 82.32 -2.70 -9.00
N VAL A 561 83.04 -1.78 -8.34
CA VAL A 561 82.43 -0.67 -7.58
C VAL A 561 81.75 0.33 -8.51
N LYS A 562 82.35 0.70 -9.65
CA LYS A 562 81.73 1.56 -10.67
C LYS A 562 80.47 0.95 -11.26
N SER A 563 80.54 -0.33 -11.67
CA SER A 563 79.41 -1.08 -12.21
C SER A 563 78.27 -1.20 -11.19
N HIS A 564 78.57 -1.54 -9.93
CA HIS A 564 77.57 -1.60 -8.87
C HIS A 564 76.94 -0.23 -8.59
N LYS A 565 77.74 0.85 -8.58
CA LYS A 565 77.24 2.22 -8.42
C LYS A 565 76.33 2.62 -9.59
N ALA A 566 76.72 2.32 -10.83
CA ALA A 566 75.91 2.60 -12.01
C ALA A 566 74.57 1.83 -11.97
N ALA A 567 74.57 0.58 -11.50
CA ALA A 567 73.35 -0.20 -11.29
C ALA A 567 72.44 0.41 -10.21
N LEU A 568 73.00 0.89 -9.08
CA LEU A 568 72.24 1.58 -8.03
C LEU A 568 71.67 2.93 -8.51
N ASP A 569 72.41 3.69 -9.30
CA ASP A 569 71.94 4.96 -9.87
C ASP A 569 70.87 4.72 -10.95
N ALA A 570 70.99 3.65 -11.75
CA ALA A 570 69.95 3.21 -12.70
C ALA A 570 68.66 2.76 -11.98
N GLU A 571 68.76 1.93 -10.93
CA GLU A 571 67.63 1.51 -10.11
C GLU A 571 66.93 2.70 -9.44
N ARG A 572 67.71 3.66 -8.88
CA ARG A 572 67.16 4.90 -8.33
C ARG A 572 66.41 5.72 -9.40
N ASN A 573 66.93 5.80 -10.61
CA ASN A 573 66.25 6.49 -11.71
C ASN A 573 64.96 5.78 -12.11
N PHE A 574 64.96 4.45 -12.22
CA PHE A 574 63.76 3.65 -12.48
C PHE A 574 62.69 3.82 -11.40
N GLN A 575 63.06 3.80 -10.12
CA GLN A 575 62.12 4.04 -9.01
C GLN A 575 61.55 5.47 -9.03
N ASN A 576 62.36 6.47 -9.40
CA ASN A 576 61.90 7.84 -9.58
C ASN A 576 60.94 7.98 -10.76
N GLU A 577 61.23 7.36 -11.91
CA GLU A 577 60.36 7.35 -13.08
C GLU A 577 59.04 6.63 -12.80
N LYS A 578 59.09 5.45 -12.17
CA LYS A 578 57.93 4.73 -11.67
C LYS A 578 57.07 5.58 -10.72
N LYS A 579 57.69 6.29 -9.79
CA LYS A 579 56.99 7.21 -8.88
C LYS A 579 56.34 8.37 -9.63
N ASN A 580 57.02 8.94 -10.63
CA ASN A 580 56.48 9.99 -11.48
C ASN A 580 55.29 9.48 -12.33
N LEU A 581 55.37 8.27 -12.87
CA LEU A 581 54.28 7.62 -13.60
C LEU A 581 53.05 7.39 -12.71
N ILE A 582 53.26 6.89 -11.48
CA ILE A 582 52.19 6.68 -10.49
C ILE A 582 51.56 8.03 -10.09
N ASN A 583 52.36 9.06 -9.84
CA ASN A 583 51.86 10.39 -9.51
C ASN A 583 51.07 11.01 -10.67
N LYS A 584 51.55 10.85 -11.92
CA LYS A 584 50.82 11.30 -13.10
C LYS A 584 49.50 10.54 -13.27
N GLY A 585 49.51 9.21 -13.17
CA GLY A 585 48.29 8.40 -13.26
C GLY A 585 47.27 8.72 -12.16
N ARG A 586 47.72 9.11 -10.97
CA ARG A 586 46.84 9.65 -9.91
C ARG A 586 46.24 11.00 -10.29
N GLN A 587 47.05 11.92 -10.82
CA GLN A 587 46.55 13.23 -11.27
C GLN A 587 45.55 13.07 -12.42
N ASP A 588 45.88 12.28 -13.45
CA ASP A 588 45.02 12.02 -14.60
C ASP A 588 43.67 11.38 -14.17
N LEU A 589 43.68 10.57 -13.10
CA LEU A 589 42.48 9.97 -12.51
C LEU A 589 41.65 11.00 -11.73
N THR A 590 42.26 11.84 -10.88
CA THR A 590 41.56 12.94 -10.20
C THR A 590 40.98 13.96 -11.18
N ASP A 591 41.71 14.33 -12.24
CA ASP A 591 41.25 15.18 -13.34
C ASP A 591 40.05 14.57 -14.08
N LEU A 592 39.96 13.24 -14.15
CA LEU A 592 38.84 12.53 -14.78
C LEU A 592 37.63 12.46 -13.84
N GLU A 593 37.85 12.20 -12.54
CA GLU A 593 36.83 12.24 -11.49
C GLU A 593 36.19 13.63 -11.38
N GLU A 594 36.99 14.70 -11.43
CA GLU A 594 36.49 16.09 -11.43
C GLU A 594 35.64 16.36 -12.69
N LYS A 595 36.11 15.99 -13.87
CA LYS A 595 35.34 16.14 -15.13
C LYS A 595 34.04 15.34 -15.12
N LEU A 596 34.06 14.12 -14.58
CA LEU A 596 32.86 13.29 -14.46
C LEU A 596 31.87 13.91 -13.46
N THR A 597 32.36 14.40 -12.33
CA THR A 597 31.54 15.08 -11.30
C THR A 597 30.90 16.34 -11.87
N LEU A 598 31.67 17.21 -12.54
CA LEU A 598 31.16 18.40 -13.22
C LEU A 598 30.11 18.06 -14.29
N LYS A 599 30.28 16.95 -15.02
CA LYS A 599 29.28 16.50 -16.00
C LYS A 599 27.99 16.02 -15.33
N ILE A 600 28.10 15.24 -14.24
CA ILE A 600 26.95 14.79 -13.45
C ILE A 600 26.22 15.99 -12.83
N GLU A 601 26.93 17.00 -12.33
CA GLU A 601 26.34 18.23 -11.82
C GLU A 601 25.64 19.05 -12.92
N ALA A 602 26.23 19.16 -14.10
CA ALA A 602 25.61 19.80 -15.26
C ALA A 602 24.34 19.07 -15.73
N GLU A 603 24.36 17.73 -15.78
CA GLU A 603 23.21 16.90 -16.11
C GLU A 603 22.11 17.02 -15.03
N ARG A 604 22.47 16.97 -13.73
CA ARG A 604 21.54 17.22 -12.62
C ARG A 604 20.90 18.61 -12.69
N LYS A 605 21.69 19.65 -13.00
CA LYS A 605 21.19 21.01 -13.20
C LYS A 605 20.22 21.08 -14.38
N GLN A 606 20.56 20.48 -15.52
CA GLN A 606 19.68 20.43 -16.70
C GLN A 606 18.39 19.64 -16.41
N HIS A 607 18.45 18.57 -15.63
CA HIS A 607 17.28 17.82 -15.18
C HIS A 607 16.40 18.65 -14.25
N LYS A 608 16.99 19.37 -13.29
CA LYS A 608 16.25 20.32 -12.44
C LYS A 608 15.58 21.40 -13.28
N GLU A 609 16.29 22.05 -14.20
CA GLU A 609 15.71 23.04 -15.11
C GLU A 609 14.61 22.47 -16.03
N LYS A 610 14.58 21.16 -16.31
CA LYS A 610 13.46 20.49 -17.01
C LYS A 610 12.27 20.27 -16.08
N ILE A 611 12.50 19.85 -14.84
CA ILE A 611 11.46 19.65 -13.81
C ILE A 611 10.80 21.00 -13.47
N ASP A 612 11.59 22.03 -13.16
CA ASP A 612 11.11 23.37 -12.83
C ASP A 612 10.23 23.95 -13.97
N ARG A 613 10.57 23.67 -15.24
CA ARG A 613 9.75 24.04 -16.41
C ARG A 613 8.46 23.22 -16.54
N ALA A 614 8.51 21.92 -16.29
CA ALA A 614 7.33 21.06 -16.32
C ALA A 614 6.36 21.41 -15.18
N GLU A 615 6.87 21.76 -14.01
CA GLU A 615 6.09 22.25 -12.88
C GLU A 615 5.46 23.62 -13.17
N ALA A 616 6.22 24.56 -13.74
CA ALA A 616 5.65 25.84 -14.19
C ALA A 616 4.53 25.66 -15.23
N GLN A 617 4.70 24.76 -16.20
CA GLN A 617 3.66 24.40 -17.17
C GLN A 617 2.44 23.74 -16.51
N ARG A 618 2.66 22.84 -15.53
CA ARG A 618 1.56 22.25 -14.76
C ARG A 618 0.78 23.33 -14.01
N ILE A 619 1.46 24.25 -13.33
CA ILE A 619 0.82 25.36 -12.59
C ILE A 619 0.04 26.26 -13.55
N GLU A 620 0.58 26.56 -14.74
CA GLU A 620 -0.13 27.33 -15.77
C GLU A 620 -1.40 26.61 -16.26
N ILE A 621 -1.34 25.30 -16.52
CA ILE A 621 -2.50 24.48 -16.90
C ILE A 621 -3.52 24.41 -15.76
N GLU A 622 -3.08 24.24 -14.51
CA GLU A 622 -3.94 24.16 -13.32
C GLU A 622 -4.66 25.50 -13.06
N ASN A 623 -3.97 26.63 -13.22
CA ASN A 623 -4.57 27.95 -13.18
C ASN A 623 -5.58 28.15 -14.32
N ASN A 624 -5.22 27.82 -15.56
CA ASN A 624 -6.13 27.92 -16.72
C ASN A 624 -7.39 27.05 -16.57
N LEU A 625 -7.27 25.86 -15.96
CA LEU A 625 -8.41 24.99 -15.64
C LEU A 625 -9.25 25.56 -14.49
N SER A 626 -8.62 26.13 -13.46
CA SER A 626 -9.31 26.82 -12.36
C SER A 626 -10.10 28.05 -12.84
N GLU A 627 -9.52 28.83 -13.76
CA GLU A 627 -10.21 29.95 -14.44
C GLU A 627 -11.39 29.45 -15.29
N GLN A 628 -11.25 28.36 -16.04
CA GLN A 628 -12.36 27.76 -16.77
C GLN A 628 -13.47 27.23 -15.86
N VAL A 629 -13.13 26.56 -14.75
CA VAL A 629 -14.09 26.06 -13.77
C VAL A 629 -14.81 27.20 -13.05
N THR A 630 -14.12 28.30 -12.71
CA THR A 630 -14.76 29.47 -12.11
C THR A 630 -15.65 30.21 -13.11
N ALA A 631 -15.23 30.38 -14.37
CA ALA A 631 -16.06 30.93 -15.44
C ALA A 631 -17.32 30.08 -15.70
N LEU A 632 -17.20 28.74 -15.76
CA LEU A 632 -18.33 27.82 -15.90
C LEU A 632 -19.28 27.87 -14.69
N ARG A 633 -18.74 27.96 -13.46
CA ARG A 633 -19.54 28.17 -12.24
C ARG A 633 -20.29 29.50 -12.27
N GLU A 634 -19.67 30.57 -12.75
CA GLU A 634 -20.33 31.87 -12.89
C GLU A 634 -21.40 31.85 -13.99
N GLN A 635 -21.11 31.25 -15.15
CA GLN A 635 -22.08 31.06 -16.24
C GLN A 635 -23.28 30.22 -15.79
N SER A 636 -23.04 29.11 -15.09
CA SER A 636 -24.10 28.28 -14.49
C SER A 636 -24.90 29.09 -13.47
N SER A 637 -24.24 29.80 -12.55
CA SER A 637 -24.90 30.66 -11.55
C SER A 637 -25.68 31.83 -12.17
N LYS A 638 -25.26 32.36 -13.32
CA LYS A 638 -25.98 33.39 -14.09
C LYS A 638 -27.20 32.80 -14.79
N THR A 639 -27.06 31.62 -15.38
CA THR A 639 -28.15 30.87 -16.01
C THR A 639 -29.21 30.51 -14.97
N LEU A 640 -28.80 29.97 -13.82
CA LEU A 640 -29.69 29.57 -12.73
C LEU A 640 -30.40 30.77 -12.08
N ARG A 641 -29.73 31.92 -11.95
CA ARG A 641 -30.38 33.20 -11.59
C ARG A 641 -31.42 33.64 -12.62
N SER A 642 -31.07 33.65 -13.91
CA SER A 642 -31.99 34.04 -14.98
C SER A 642 -33.21 33.10 -15.07
N THR A 643 -33.01 31.78 -14.95
CA THR A 643 -34.10 30.80 -14.90
C THR A 643 -34.98 30.98 -13.66
N LYS A 644 -34.38 31.29 -12.50
CA LYS A 644 -35.13 31.60 -11.27
C LYS A 644 -35.95 32.88 -11.42
N GLU A 645 -35.38 33.95 -11.96
CA GLU A 645 -36.07 35.21 -12.24
C GLU A 645 -37.22 35.01 -13.24
N LEU A 646 -37.01 34.21 -14.30
CA LEU A 646 -38.05 33.85 -15.27
C LEU A 646 -39.18 33.04 -14.61
N GLY A 647 -38.83 32.01 -13.83
CA GLY A 647 -39.80 31.20 -13.10
C GLY A 647 -40.59 32.00 -12.07
N GLN A 648 -39.93 32.93 -11.37
CA GLN A 648 -40.56 33.82 -10.39
C GLN A 648 -41.48 34.86 -11.08
N LYS A 649 -41.11 35.34 -12.28
CA LYS A 649 -41.98 36.17 -13.13
C LYS A 649 -43.19 35.40 -13.63
N MET A 650 -43.01 34.16 -14.09
CA MET A 650 -44.13 33.29 -14.51
C MET A 650 -45.06 32.95 -13.34
N LEU A 651 -44.52 32.72 -12.14
CA LEU A 651 -45.32 32.56 -10.91
C LEU A 651 -46.15 33.81 -10.61
N GLY A 652 -45.53 35.00 -10.64
CA GLY A 652 -46.25 36.27 -10.47
C GLY A 652 -47.32 36.53 -11.53
N GLU A 653 -47.07 36.20 -12.79
CA GLU A 653 -48.05 36.29 -13.88
C GLU A 653 -49.21 35.27 -13.71
N LEU A 654 -48.92 34.06 -13.23
CA LEU A 654 -49.92 33.03 -12.92
C LEU A 654 -50.78 33.42 -11.71
N GLU A 655 -50.15 33.98 -10.67
CA GLU A 655 -50.80 34.45 -9.44
C GLU A 655 -51.68 35.66 -9.71
N GLN A 656 -51.21 36.63 -10.52
CA GLN A 656 -52.03 37.73 -11.03
C GLN A 656 -53.22 37.24 -11.88
N ARG A 657 -53.02 36.23 -12.74
CA ARG A 657 -54.14 35.62 -13.50
C ARG A 657 -55.17 34.96 -12.58
N LYS A 658 -54.72 34.17 -11.60
CA LYS A 658 -55.61 33.55 -10.60
C LYS A 658 -56.33 34.60 -9.76
N GLN A 659 -55.65 35.66 -9.34
CA GLN A 659 -56.25 36.75 -8.58
C GLN A 659 -57.32 37.48 -9.42
N ALA A 660 -57.03 37.78 -10.69
CA ALA A 660 -58.00 38.38 -11.61
C ALA A 660 -59.18 37.43 -11.92
N GLU A 661 -58.95 36.12 -11.98
CA GLU A 661 -60.00 35.11 -12.15
C GLU A 661 -60.89 34.98 -10.90
N VAL A 662 -60.29 35.01 -9.70
CA VAL A 662 -61.01 35.05 -8.41
C VAL A 662 -61.80 36.34 -8.25
N GLU A 663 -61.24 37.50 -8.60
CA GLU A 663 -61.94 38.78 -8.59
C GLU A 663 -63.09 38.81 -9.59
N LYS A 664 -62.88 38.25 -10.80
CA LYS A 664 -63.95 38.09 -11.78
C LYS A 664 -65.06 37.17 -11.26
N LEU A 665 -64.74 35.98 -10.74
CA LEU A 665 -65.73 35.05 -10.18
C LEU A 665 -66.45 35.64 -8.95
N SER A 666 -65.75 36.40 -8.12
CA SER A 666 -66.33 37.12 -6.97
C SER A 666 -67.31 38.19 -7.44
N LYS A 667 -66.97 38.92 -8.52
CA LYS A 667 -67.85 39.91 -9.14
C LYS A 667 -69.05 39.26 -9.82
N ASP A 668 -68.84 38.23 -10.64
CA ASP A 668 -69.90 37.49 -11.33
C ASP A 668 -70.90 36.91 -10.30
N LYS A 669 -70.42 36.40 -9.15
CA LYS A 669 -71.27 35.98 -8.01
C LYS A 669 -71.94 37.14 -7.27
N ALA A 670 -71.28 38.29 -7.12
CA ALA A 670 -71.90 39.47 -6.51
C ALA A 670 -73.04 40.01 -7.39
N ASP A 671 -72.83 40.07 -8.71
CA ASP A 671 -73.82 40.46 -9.71
C ASP A 671 -74.98 39.44 -9.75
N GLU A 672 -74.71 38.13 -9.62
CA GLU A 672 -75.74 37.08 -9.47
C GLU A 672 -76.54 37.22 -8.17
N ILE A 673 -75.88 37.47 -7.04
CA ILE A 673 -76.54 37.73 -5.75
C ILE A 673 -77.39 39.01 -5.84
N GLU A 674 -76.91 40.07 -6.48
CA GLU A 674 -77.69 41.29 -6.68
C GLU A 674 -78.88 41.08 -7.63
N ALA A 675 -78.74 40.26 -8.66
CA ALA A 675 -79.83 39.82 -9.54
C ALA A 675 -80.89 39.00 -8.78
N LEU A 676 -80.47 38.08 -7.91
CA LEU A 676 -81.38 37.32 -7.02
C LEU A 676 -82.06 38.22 -5.99
N ILE A 677 -81.33 39.18 -5.42
CA ILE A 677 -81.89 40.18 -4.49
C ILE A 677 -82.88 41.10 -5.20
N THR A 678 -82.63 41.53 -6.44
CA THR A 678 -83.59 42.34 -7.21
C THR A 678 -84.81 41.54 -7.64
N LYS A 679 -84.66 40.27 -8.04
CA LYS A 679 -85.76 39.34 -8.31
C LYS A 679 -86.61 39.09 -7.06
N GLY A 680 -85.99 38.84 -5.91
CA GLY A 680 -86.66 38.71 -4.61
C GLY A 680 -87.38 39.99 -4.18
N LYS A 681 -86.73 41.15 -4.32
CA LYS A 681 -87.37 42.47 -4.08
C LYS A 681 -88.55 42.71 -5.04
N ALA A 682 -88.48 42.27 -6.28
CA ALA A 682 -89.60 42.36 -7.24
C ALA A 682 -90.78 41.47 -6.82
N MET A 683 -90.54 40.20 -6.50
CA MET A 683 -91.56 39.28 -5.97
C MET A 683 -92.20 39.82 -4.67
N ILE A 684 -91.42 40.40 -3.75
CA ILE A 684 -91.95 41.01 -2.53
C ILE A 684 -92.80 42.25 -2.84
N ARG A 685 -92.45 43.07 -3.83
CA ARG A 685 -93.29 44.21 -4.27
C ARG A 685 -94.58 43.73 -4.91
N GLU A 686 -94.53 42.72 -5.77
CA GLU A 686 -95.70 42.14 -6.44
C GLU A 686 -96.65 41.48 -5.42
N SER A 687 -96.11 40.71 -4.48
CA SER A 687 -96.84 40.15 -3.35
C SER A 687 -97.48 41.24 -2.48
N ARG A 688 -96.75 42.31 -2.16
CA ARG A 688 -97.29 43.48 -1.43
C ARG A 688 -98.36 44.24 -2.21
N GLN A 689 -98.26 44.33 -3.54
CA GLN A 689 -99.32 44.93 -4.38
C GLN A 689 -100.57 44.06 -4.41
N LYS A 690 -100.41 42.73 -4.59
CA LYS A 690 -101.51 41.76 -4.51
C LYS A 690 -102.20 41.80 -3.14
N ALA A 691 -101.43 41.82 -2.05
CA ALA A 691 -101.95 41.96 -0.70
C ALA A 691 -102.69 43.30 -0.48
N LYS A 692 -102.13 44.42 -0.94
CA LYS A 692 -102.80 45.74 -0.85
C LYS A 692 -104.09 45.81 -1.67
N ALA A 693 -104.12 45.23 -2.87
CA ALA A 693 -105.34 45.16 -3.69
C ALA A 693 -106.43 44.32 -3.01
N LEU A 694 -106.05 43.21 -2.37
CA LEU A 694 -106.95 42.35 -1.60
C LEU A 694 -107.46 43.08 -0.33
N GLN A 695 -106.60 43.85 0.33
CA GLN A 695 -106.92 44.67 1.50
C GLN A 695 -107.87 45.84 1.16
N LEU A 696 -107.68 46.49 0.00
CA LEU A 696 -108.59 47.52 -0.54
C LEU A 696 -109.98 46.94 -0.83
N LYS A 697 -110.03 45.77 -1.49
CA LYS A 697 -111.29 45.08 -1.81
C LYS A 697 -112.05 44.65 -0.56
N ILE A 698 -111.33 44.19 0.47
CA ILE A 698 -111.89 43.91 1.80
C ILE A 698 -112.41 45.19 2.46
N MET A 699 -111.68 46.31 2.39
CA MET A 699 -112.14 47.61 2.92
C MET A 699 -113.44 48.07 2.26
N GLU A 700 -113.54 48.06 0.93
CA GLU A 700 -114.76 48.47 0.21
C GLU A 700 -115.97 47.61 0.62
N GLU A 701 -115.81 46.29 0.76
CA GLU A 701 -116.86 45.39 1.23
C GLU A 701 -117.29 45.63 2.69
N TYR A 702 -116.38 46.08 3.56
CA TYR A 702 -116.70 46.45 4.94
C TYR A 702 -117.30 47.85 5.05
N GLU A 703 -116.86 48.82 4.24
CA GLU A 703 -117.35 50.20 4.26
C GLU A 703 -118.81 50.27 3.78
N VAL A 704 -119.17 49.53 2.73
CA VAL A 704 -120.57 49.34 2.30
C VAL A 704 -121.42 48.70 3.41
N LYS A 705 -120.89 47.73 4.17
CA LYS A 705 -121.59 47.14 5.32
C LYS A 705 -121.75 48.14 6.47
N ILE A 706 -120.72 48.91 6.79
CA ILE A 706 -120.74 49.92 7.86
C ILE A 706 -121.81 50.98 7.56
N SER A 707 -121.82 51.57 6.36
CA SER A 707 -122.85 52.55 5.99
C SER A 707 -124.27 51.96 6.01
N SER A 708 -124.44 50.68 5.65
CA SER A 708 -125.74 50.00 5.78
C SER A 708 -126.19 49.83 7.24
N LEU A 709 -125.24 49.56 8.14
CA LEU A 709 -125.49 49.39 9.57
C LEU A 709 -125.73 50.73 10.26
N GLU A 710 -125.02 51.80 9.90
CA GLU A 710 -125.25 53.16 10.41
C GLU A 710 -126.67 53.66 10.10
N ILE A 711 -127.15 53.46 8.86
CA ILE A 711 -128.53 53.77 8.47
C ILE A 711 -129.56 52.97 9.28
N SER A 712 -129.23 51.73 9.67
CA SER A 712 -130.10 50.92 10.54
C SER A 712 -130.07 51.37 12.01
N LEU A 713 -128.90 51.76 12.52
CA LEU A 713 -128.68 52.24 13.87
C LEU A 713 -129.44 53.55 14.12
N GLU A 714 -129.39 54.48 13.17
CA GLU A 714 -130.04 55.79 13.30
C GLU A 714 -131.58 55.68 13.31
N LYS A 715 -132.13 54.73 12.55
CA LYS A 715 -133.57 54.38 12.63
C LYS A 715 -133.94 53.81 14.00
N VAL A 716 -133.09 53.00 14.62
CA VAL A 716 -133.33 52.46 15.96
C VAL A 716 -133.26 53.55 17.03
N LYS A 717 -132.29 54.48 16.95
CA LYS A 717 -132.23 55.63 17.87
C LYS A 717 -133.47 56.52 17.78
N SER A 718 -133.90 56.87 16.57
CA SER A 718 -135.10 57.69 16.35
C SER A 718 -136.36 57.05 16.97
N ILE A 719 -136.52 55.72 16.84
CA ILE A 719 -137.60 54.99 17.49
C ILE A 719 -137.44 55.02 19.02
N GLN A 720 -136.22 54.81 19.53
CA GLN A 720 -135.95 54.80 20.98
C GLN A 720 -136.24 56.16 21.64
N GLU A 721 -135.81 57.28 21.06
CA GLU A 721 -136.12 58.62 21.56
C GLU A 721 -137.63 58.89 21.60
N GLU A 722 -138.38 58.44 20.59
CA GLU A 722 -139.84 58.57 20.56
C GLU A 722 -140.52 57.76 21.67
N TYR A 723 -139.99 56.58 22.01
CA TYR A 723 -140.44 55.78 23.15
C TYR A 723 -140.07 56.40 24.49
N GLU A 724 -138.86 56.95 24.63
CA GLU A 724 -138.39 57.61 25.86
C GLU A 724 -139.18 58.89 26.16
N GLN A 725 -139.52 59.70 25.15
CA GLN A 725 -140.43 60.84 25.31
C GLN A 725 -141.85 60.41 25.75
N LYS A 726 -142.39 59.33 25.16
CA LYS A 726 -143.71 58.79 25.55
C LYS A 726 -143.70 58.15 26.94
N ALA A 727 -142.56 57.59 27.37
CA ALA A 727 -142.37 57.02 28.71
C ALA A 727 -142.22 58.11 29.78
N THR A 728 -141.34 59.08 29.57
CA THR A 728 -141.13 60.21 30.51
C THR A 728 -142.40 61.03 30.72
N ALA A 729 -143.16 61.33 29.66
CA ALA A 729 -144.46 61.99 29.77
C ALA A 729 -145.49 61.18 30.61
N LYS A 730 -145.46 59.84 30.53
CA LYS A 730 -146.30 58.97 31.39
C LYS A 730 -145.80 58.96 32.84
N ILE A 731 -144.50 58.95 33.07
CA ILE A 731 -143.88 58.99 34.40
C ILE A 731 -144.24 60.29 35.11
N SER A 732 -144.00 61.45 34.49
CA SER A 732 -144.36 62.75 35.11
C SER A 732 -145.86 62.88 35.44
N LYS A 733 -146.74 62.27 34.62
CA LYS A 733 -148.18 62.22 34.89
C LYS A 733 -148.53 61.31 36.08
N ARG A 734 -147.77 60.23 36.30
CA ARG A 734 -147.90 59.35 37.47
C ARG A 734 -147.29 59.97 38.72
N ASP A 735 -146.15 60.64 38.64
CA ASP A 735 -145.53 61.35 39.76
C ASP A 735 -146.42 62.49 40.27
N HIS A 736 -147.14 63.17 39.37
CA HIS A 736 -148.12 64.18 39.77
C HIS A 736 -149.32 63.57 40.50
N GLN A 737 -149.81 62.39 40.06
CA GLN A 737 -150.83 61.64 40.80
C GLN A 737 -150.33 61.14 42.16
N ILE A 738 -149.08 60.66 42.24
CA ILE A 738 -148.45 60.21 43.49
C ILE A 738 -148.32 61.39 44.46
N LYS A 739 -147.83 62.55 44.05
CA LYS A 739 -147.75 63.76 44.89
C LYS A 739 -149.12 64.21 45.41
N LEU A 740 -150.18 64.09 44.60
CA LEU A 740 -151.56 64.35 45.02
C LEU A 740 -152.08 63.34 46.05
N LEU A 741 -151.73 62.06 45.90
CA LEU A 741 -152.08 61.01 46.86
C LEU A 741 -151.26 61.11 48.15
N GLU A 742 -149.97 61.45 48.07
CA GLU A 742 -149.12 61.72 49.23
C GLU A 742 -149.58 62.94 50.02
N ALA A 743 -150.06 64.00 49.37
CA ALA A 743 -150.64 65.15 50.05
C ALA A 743 -151.88 64.73 50.85
N ARG A 744 -152.82 64.00 50.22
CA ARG A 744 -153.99 63.43 50.90
C ARG A 744 -153.63 62.44 52.01
N TYR A 745 -152.56 61.67 51.84
CA TYR A 745 -152.07 60.74 52.86
C TYR A 745 -151.44 61.47 54.05
N ARG A 746 -150.72 62.59 53.82
CA ARG A 746 -150.21 63.46 54.89
C ARG A 746 -151.33 64.21 55.63
N GLU A 747 -152.39 64.60 54.93
CA GLU A 747 -153.63 65.13 55.54
C GLU A 747 -154.33 64.06 56.38
N LEU A 748 -154.43 62.81 55.90
CA LEU A 748 -154.94 61.69 56.68
C LEU A 748 -154.06 61.39 57.91
N ILE A 749 -152.73 61.46 57.80
CA ILE A 749 -151.82 61.28 58.94
C ILE A 749 -152.01 62.40 59.97
N THR A 750 -152.13 63.66 59.56
CA THR A 750 -152.37 64.77 60.51
C THR A 750 -153.77 64.69 61.13
N ALA A 751 -154.80 64.30 60.37
CA ALA A 751 -156.13 64.02 60.92
C ALA A 751 -156.12 62.84 61.91
N ASN A 752 -155.35 61.77 61.62
CA ASN A 752 -155.21 60.61 62.49
C ASN A 752 -154.39 60.93 63.76
N SER A 753 -153.36 61.77 63.65
CA SER A 753 -152.63 62.32 64.81
C SER A 753 -153.56 63.18 65.70
N GLN A 754 -154.41 64.01 65.12
CA GLN A 754 -155.42 64.77 65.87
C GLN A 754 -156.49 63.89 66.52
N LEU A 755 -156.80 62.74 65.91
CA LEU A 755 -157.66 61.71 66.52
C LEU A 755 -156.94 60.98 67.65
N GLU A 756 -155.68 60.58 67.48
CA GLU A 756 -154.86 59.99 68.55
C GLU A 756 -154.68 60.93 69.73
N ASP A 757 -154.50 62.23 69.51
CA ASP A 757 -154.39 63.20 70.61
C ASP A 757 -155.72 63.41 71.32
N LYS A 758 -156.86 63.33 70.61
CA LYS A 758 -158.20 63.29 71.22
C LYS A 758 -158.41 62.00 72.01
N VAL A 759 -157.97 60.84 71.50
CA VAL A 759 -157.98 59.55 72.21
C VAL A 759 -157.12 59.63 73.46
N LYS A 760 -155.87 60.09 73.39
CA LYS A 760 -154.97 60.27 74.55
C LYS A 760 -155.52 61.26 75.57
N LYS A 761 -156.32 62.25 75.16
CA LYS A 761 -157.04 63.16 76.07
C LYS A 761 -158.23 62.48 76.75
N ALA A 762 -158.99 61.67 76.01
CA ALA A 762 -160.06 60.82 76.54
C ALA A 762 -159.54 59.71 77.46
N GLU A 763 -158.39 59.11 77.17
CA GLU A 763 -157.74 58.08 78.00
C GLU A 763 -157.23 58.63 79.34
N ARG A 764 -156.77 59.90 79.38
CA ARG A 764 -156.40 60.56 80.64
C ARG A 764 -157.65 60.82 81.51
N SER A 765 -158.71 61.36 80.91
CA SER A 765 -160.01 61.50 81.58
C SER A 765 -160.59 60.15 82.04
N SER A 766 -160.43 59.09 81.22
CA SER A 766 -160.85 57.73 81.57
C SER A 766 -159.98 57.11 82.66
N LYS A 767 -158.70 57.48 82.80
CA LYS A 767 -157.85 57.02 83.92
C LYS A 767 -158.19 57.70 85.24
N GLU A 768 -158.57 58.98 85.21
CA GLU A 768 -159.07 59.69 86.40
C GLU A 768 -160.42 59.10 86.84
N LEU A 769 -161.36 58.89 85.91
CA LEU A 769 -162.66 58.27 86.20
C LEU A 769 -162.56 56.77 86.56
N ALA A 770 -161.55 56.05 86.06
CA ALA A 770 -161.27 54.68 86.50
C ALA A 770 -160.82 54.64 87.97
N GLY A 771 -160.09 55.65 88.46
CA GLY A 771 -159.72 55.78 89.88
C GLY A 771 -160.93 55.93 90.80
N GLU A 772 -161.99 56.62 90.37
CA GLU A 772 -163.25 56.71 91.13
C GLU A 772 -164.15 55.47 90.97
N ASN A 773 -164.14 54.79 89.82
CA ASN A 773 -164.95 53.59 89.63
C ASN A 773 -164.39 52.37 90.39
N ASP A 774 -163.05 52.23 90.47
CA ASP A 774 -162.40 51.16 91.22
C ASP A 774 -162.56 51.33 92.75
N ARG A 775 -162.83 52.56 93.21
CA ARG A 775 -163.26 52.87 94.59
C ARG A 775 -164.65 52.30 94.93
N LEU A 776 -165.50 52.04 93.93
CA LEU A 776 -166.87 51.55 94.10
C LEU A 776 -167.04 50.07 93.76
N ARG A 777 -166.24 49.51 92.84
CA ARG A 777 -166.37 48.09 92.42
C ARG A 777 -165.72 47.07 93.35
N ARG A 778 -164.85 47.46 94.29
CA ARG A 778 -164.14 46.52 95.19
C ARG A 778 -164.76 46.29 96.57
N GLN A 779 -166.06 46.54 96.75
CA GLN A 779 -166.80 46.10 97.95
C GLN A 779 -168.05 45.25 97.70
N LEU A 780 -168.60 45.19 96.48
CA LEU A 780 -169.76 44.33 96.18
C LEU A 780 -169.56 43.63 94.82
N GLY A 781 -169.52 42.28 94.84
CA GLY A 781 -169.20 41.46 93.66
C GLY A 781 -170.35 40.58 93.17
N SER A 782 -169.97 39.52 92.42
CA SER A 782 -170.78 38.34 92.03
C SER A 782 -171.47 38.34 90.63
N ARG A 783 -170.91 37.50 89.74
CA ARG A 783 -171.55 36.46 88.88
C ARG A 783 -172.11 36.73 87.44
N PHE A 784 -171.83 35.69 86.62
CA PHE A 784 -172.46 35.15 85.39
C PHE A 784 -172.10 35.68 83.96
N GLY A 785 -171.91 34.71 83.03
CA GLY A 785 -171.77 34.84 81.55
C GLY A 785 -173.09 34.41 80.84
N PRO A 786 -173.15 33.54 79.79
CA PRO A 786 -172.10 32.93 78.91
C PRO A 786 -172.49 32.73 77.38
N GLY A 787 -171.65 32.03 76.58
CA GLY A 787 -171.98 31.32 75.30
C GLY A 787 -171.76 32.05 73.95
N GLY A 788 -171.52 31.43 72.77
CA GLY A 788 -171.17 30.03 72.40
C GLY A 788 -171.45 29.64 70.91
N SER A 789 -170.57 28.84 70.25
CA SER A 789 -170.74 28.14 68.91
C SER A 789 -170.81 29.02 67.62
N SER A 790 -170.59 28.59 66.35
CA SER A 790 -170.12 27.36 65.64
C SER A 790 -169.65 27.76 64.20
N GLN A 791 -168.54 27.24 63.63
CA GLN A 791 -168.37 26.06 62.73
C GLN A 791 -168.69 26.26 61.20
N ASN A 792 -167.70 25.88 60.35
CA ASN A 792 -167.70 25.68 58.87
C ASN A 792 -167.60 26.88 57.89
N HIS A 793 -166.41 27.08 57.31
CA HIS A 793 -166.13 26.85 55.87
C HIS A 793 -164.61 26.84 55.60
N LEU A 794 -164.03 25.65 55.39
CA LEU A 794 -162.58 25.40 55.29
C LEU A 794 -162.19 24.67 53.96
N GLU A 795 -162.97 24.81 52.88
CA GLU A 795 -162.77 23.99 51.67
C GLU A 795 -162.49 24.78 50.37
N ASP A 796 -163.05 25.98 50.14
CA ASP A 796 -163.03 26.58 48.79
C ASP A 796 -161.78 27.39 48.39
N LEU A 797 -161.02 27.97 49.33
CA LEU A 797 -159.81 28.75 48.96
C LEU A 797 -158.54 27.89 48.77
N THR A 798 -158.62 26.59 48.99
CA THR A 798 -157.51 25.62 48.80
C THR A 798 -157.34 25.20 47.32
N SER A 799 -158.28 25.56 46.44
CA SER A 799 -158.31 25.15 45.03
C SER A 799 -157.60 26.10 44.06
N VAL A 800 -157.70 27.42 44.27
CA VAL A 800 -157.23 28.42 43.29
C VAL A 800 -155.70 28.61 43.31
N CYS A 801 -155.08 28.65 44.50
CA CYS A 801 -153.62 28.84 44.62
C CYS A 801 -152.78 27.66 44.11
N LYS A 802 -153.39 26.48 43.86
CA LYS A 802 -152.71 25.36 43.19
C LYS A 802 -152.65 25.48 41.66
N SER A 803 -153.49 26.32 41.04
CA SER A 803 -153.55 26.41 39.57
C SER A 803 -152.42 27.26 38.95
N LEU A 804 -151.80 28.18 39.70
CA LEU A 804 -150.72 29.04 39.20
C LEU A 804 -149.30 28.48 39.38
N GLN A 805 -149.14 27.31 40.04
CA GLN A 805 -147.87 26.55 40.11
C GLN A 805 -147.83 25.37 39.12
N GLU A 806 -148.90 25.16 38.34
CA GLU A 806 -149.01 24.08 37.35
C GLU A 806 -148.57 24.53 35.94
N GLU A 807 -148.81 25.79 35.57
CA GLU A 807 -148.58 26.29 34.20
C GLU A 807 -147.09 26.49 33.86
N ASN A 808 -146.28 26.98 34.81
CA ASN A 808 -144.82 27.11 34.64
C ASN A 808 -144.08 25.76 34.57
N ARG A 809 -144.79 24.63 34.72
CA ARG A 809 -144.24 23.28 34.53
C ARG A 809 -144.26 22.82 33.07
N ARG A 810 -145.14 23.41 32.22
CA ARG A 810 -145.35 22.95 30.83
C ARG A 810 -144.33 23.44 29.81
N LEU A 811 -143.57 24.51 30.08
CA LEU A 811 -142.49 24.97 29.20
C LEU A 811 -141.16 24.21 29.42
N LYS A 812 -141.24 22.96 29.89
CA LYS A 812 -140.12 22.02 30.07
C LYS A 812 -140.18 20.77 29.19
N GLU A 813 -141.18 20.64 28.31
CA GLU A 813 -141.46 19.41 27.56
C GLU A 813 -141.64 19.62 26.05
N MET A 814 -140.64 20.21 25.37
CA MET A 814 -140.33 19.88 23.96
C MET A 814 -138.82 19.98 23.69
N ASN A 815 -138.13 18.89 24.03
CA ASN A 815 -137.06 18.17 23.28
C ASN A 815 -135.90 18.91 22.56
N PRO A 816 -134.70 18.27 22.43
CA PRO A 816 -134.15 17.18 23.25
C PRO A 816 -132.62 17.25 23.55
N ASP A 817 -132.22 16.47 24.56
CA ASP A 817 -130.97 15.66 24.71
C ASP A 817 -129.56 16.30 24.52
N ARG A 818 -128.58 16.27 25.46
CA ARG A 818 -128.13 15.26 26.46
C ARG A 818 -127.53 14.02 25.74
N SER A 819 -126.41 13.37 26.10
CA SER A 819 -125.66 13.13 27.34
C SER A 819 -124.26 12.57 26.91
N ILE A 820 -123.17 12.49 27.70
CA ILE A 820 -122.92 11.45 28.73
C ILE A 820 -121.58 11.75 29.47
N PHE A 821 -121.64 11.79 30.82
CA PHE A 821 -120.68 11.35 31.86
C PHE A 821 -119.17 11.74 31.83
N ALA A 822 -118.41 11.72 32.94
CA ALA A 822 -118.64 11.91 34.39
C ALA A 822 -117.29 11.73 35.13
N ASN A 823 -117.15 12.28 36.35
CA ASN A 823 -116.29 11.79 37.45
C ASN A 823 -114.74 11.85 37.26
N ASP A 824 -113.88 12.00 38.28
CA ASP A 824 -113.99 12.38 39.71
C ASP A 824 -112.54 12.59 40.29
N VAL A 825 -112.40 12.95 41.58
CA VAL A 825 -111.22 12.81 42.45
C VAL A 825 -110.08 13.88 42.37
N GLN A 826 -110.18 14.84 43.29
CA GLN A 826 -109.17 15.31 44.28
C GLN A 826 -107.65 15.08 44.05
N GLY A 827 -106.83 16.14 44.23
CA GLY A 827 -105.36 15.98 44.26
C GLY A 827 -104.45 17.17 44.59
N SER A 828 -104.57 17.78 45.79
CA SER A 828 -103.42 18.30 46.60
C SER A 828 -102.38 19.31 46.02
N LYS A 829 -102.36 20.51 46.65
CA LYS A 829 -101.23 21.45 46.88
C LYS A 829 -100.67 22.22 45.66
N SER A 830 -100.68 23.56 45.56
CA SER A 830 -100.50 24.70 46.50
C SER A 830 -99.06 25.24 46.57
N SER A 831 -98.94 26.55 46.29
CA SER A 831 -97.87 27.50 46.64
C SER A 831 -96.69 27.70 45.66
N ASN A 832 -96.85 28.71 44.79
CA ASN A 832 -95.90 29.77 44.39
C ASN A 832 -94.51 29.38 43.81
N ASP A 833 -93.90 30.11 42.87
CA ASP A 833 -94.11 31.52 42.49
C ASP A 833 -93.62 31.82 41.04
N MET A 834 -93.90 33.04 40.57
CA MET A 834 -93.13 33.80 39.57
C MET A 834 -93.11 33.37 38.07
N THR A 835 -93.86 34.16 37.29
CA THR A 835 -93.54 34.69 35.94
C THR A 835 -93.56 33.85 34.64
N GLN A 836 -94.25 34.48 33.68
CA GLN A 836 -94.06 34.48 32.21
C GLN A 836 -94.57 33.29 31.38
N ALA A 837 -95.58 33.61 30.57
CA ALA A 837 -96.06 32.82 29.45
C ALA A 837 -95.19 33.04 28.20
N ILE A 838 -95.37 32.17 27.18
CA ILE A 838 -95.47 32.45 25.73
C ILE A 838 -94.91 31.28 24.89
N THR A 839 -95.63 30.98 23.81
CA THR A 839 -95.29 30.09 22.67
C THR A 839 -95.12 28.58 22.90
N SER A 840 -96.19 27.87 22.55
CA SER A 840 -96.15 26.52 21.99
C SER A 840 -95.23 26.44 20.76
N PHE A 841 -94.07 25.82 20.89
CA PHE A 841 -93.26 25.40 19.74
C PHE A 841 -94.01 24.31 18.96
N SER A 842 -94.09 24.45 17.64
CA SER A 842 -94.77 23.49 16.77
C SER A 842 -93.99 22.17 16.75
N LYS A 843 -94.67 21.05 17.02
CA LYS A 843 -94.07 19.70 16.95
C LYS A 843 -93.38 19.42 15.60
N SER A 844 -93.85 20.05 14.52
CA SER A 844 -93.24 19.97 13.18
C SER A 844 -91.77 20.37 13.18
N ALA A 845 -91.43 21.56 13.70
CA ALA A 845 -90.05 22.05 13.70
C ALA A 845 -89.12 21.19 14.58
N LEU A 846 -89.64 20.61 15.66
CA LEU A 846 -88.87 19.69 16.52
C LEU A 846 -88.73 18.27 15.92
N THR A 847 -89.45 17.97 14.84
CA THR A 847 -89.31 16.73 14.06
C THR A 847 -88.34 16.97 12.90
N GLU A 848 -88.47 18.11 12.21
CA GLU A 848 -87.56 18.60 11.17
C GLU A 848 -86.12 18.73 11.70
N PHE A 849 -85.91 19.35 12.87
CA PHE A 849 -84.58 19.34 13.52
C PHE A 849 -84.10 17.94 13.91
N ARG A 850 -84.98 16.98 14.22
CA ARG A 850 -84.56 15.60 14.50
C ARG A 850 -84.09 14.90 13.23
N GLU A 851 -84.81 15.06 12.13
CA GLU A 851 -84.44 14.53 10.81
C GLU A 851 -83.10 15.13 10.35
N GLU A 852 -82.90 16.46 10.49
CA GLU A 852 -81.60 17.11 10.20
C GLU A 852 -80.44 16.58 11.07
N TYR A 853 -80.68 16.33 12.37
CA TYR A 853 -79.64 15.76 13.24
C TYR A 853 -79.39 14.26 12.97
N GLU A 854 -80.42 13.49 12.60
CA GLU A 854 -80.29 12.07 12.25
C GLU A 854 -79.55 11.91 10.90
N GLU A 855 -79.88 12.71 9.88
CA GLU A 855 -79.14 12.79 8.61
C GLU A 855 -77.67 13.19 8.83
N LYS A 856 -77.41 14.17 9.71
CA LYS A 856 -76.04 14.60 10.01
C LYS A 856 -75.24 13.58 10.83
N ILE A 857 -75.91 12.77 11.65
CA ILE A 857 -75.28 11.62 12.31
C ILE A 857 -74.93 10.54 11.28
N GLU A 858 -75.81 10.26 10.32
CA GLU A 858 -75.54 9.29 9.25
C GLU A 858 -74.44 9.75 8.28
N GLU A 859 -74.37 11.04 7.95
CA GLU A 859 -73.25 11.67 7.21
C GLU A 859 -71.91 11.45 7.93
N LEU A 860 -71.85 11.72 9.24
CA LEU A 860 -70.65 11.51 10.06
C LEU A 860 -70.30 10.03 10.26
N GLU A 861 -71.28 9.13 10.32
CA GLU A 861 -71.03 7.68 10.33
C GLU A 861 -70.49 7.18 9.00
N ASN A 862 -70.96 7.72 7.87
CA ASN A 862 -70.42 7.45 6.55
C ASN A 862 -68.98 7.96 6.42
N GLU A 863 -68.70 9.21 6.81
CA GLU A 863 -67.32 9.75 6.82
C GLU A 863 -66.39 8.90 7.70
N LYS A 864 -66.86 8.46 8.87
CA LYS A 864 -66.13 7.55 9.76
C LYS A 864 -65.87 6.18 9.10
N ARG A 865 -66.85 5.59 8.40
CA ARG A 865 -66.67 4.34 7.64
C ARG A 865 -65.60 4.52 6.56
N ASP A 866 -65.65 5.63 5.84
CA ASP A 866 -64.70 5.98 4.78
C ASP A 866 -63.27 6.20 5.30
N LEU A 867 -63.12 6.89 6.44
CA LEU A 867 -61.84 7.09 7.11
C LEU A 867 -61.27 5.77 7.66
N ILE A 868 -62.11 4.86 8.14
CA ILE A 868 -61.69 3.51 8.55
C ILE A 868 -61.23 2.70 7.33
N MET A 869 -61.92 2.76 6.19
CA MET A 869 -61.48 2.12 4.96
C MET A 869 -60.14 2.69 4.47
N LYS A 870 -59.99 4.01 4.39
CA LYS A 870 -58.75 4.70 4.00
C LYS A 870 -57.59 4.37 4.95
N SER A 871 -57.85 4.33 6.26
CA SER A 871 -56.86 3.93 7.28
C SER A 871 -56.43 2.47 7.14
N SER A 872 -57.37 1.53 6.92
CA SER A 872 -57.05 0.12 6.71
C SER A 872 -56.34 -0.15 5.37
N ALA A 873 -56.65 0.61 4.32
CA ALA A 873 -55.94 0.58 3.05
C ALA A 873 -54.49 1.06 3.23
N ALA A 874 -54.28 2.21 3.88
CA ALA A 874 -52.95 2.73 4.19
C ALA A 874 -52.13 1.77 5.08
N ALA A 875 -52.75 1.17 6.10
CA ALA A 875 -52.09 0.19 6.97
C ALA A 875 -51.69 -1.11 6.22
N ASN A 876 -52.50 -1.54 5.25
CA ASN A 876 -52.14 -2.65 4.36
C ASN A 876 -51.04 -2.26 3.36
N GLU A 877 -50.97 -1.00 2.95
CA GLU A 877 -49.93 -0.49 2.05
C GLU A 877 -48.58 -0.35 2.77
N THR A 878 -48.54 0.17 4.00
CA THR A 878 -47.32 0.14 4.84
C THR A 878 -46.88 -1.29 5.12
N ARG A 879 -47.79 -2.22 5.45
CA ARG A 879 -47.43 -3.64 5.67
C ARG A 879 -46.85 -4.31 4.41
N LYS A 880 -47.34 -3.95 3.22
CA LYS A 880 -46.75 -4.40 1.95
C LYS A 880 -45.39 -3.76 1.67
N ALA A 881 -45.18 -2.50 2.06
CA ALA A 881 -43.88 -1.83 1.94
C ALA A 881 -42.85 -2.44 2.90
N GLU A 882 -43.24 -2.74 4.15
CA GLU A 882 -42.43 -3.47 5.13
C GLU A 882 -42.06 -4.86 4.61
N GLN A 883 -43.03 -5.61 4.05
CA GLN A 883 -42.75 -6.92 3.46
C GLN A 883 -41.74 -6.83 2.30
N ARG A 884 -41.92 -5.89 1.36
CA ARG A 884 -40.95 -5.68 0.26
C ARG A 884 -39.56 -5.26 0.77
N SER A 885 -39.52 -4.46 1.83
CA SER A 885 -38.25 -4.06 2.45
C SER A 885 -37.52 -5.25 3.06
N TRP A 886 -38.27 -6.18 3.68
CA TRP A 886 -37.74 -7.41 4.25
C TRP A 886 -37.27 -8.39 3.16
N GLU A 887 -38.05 -8.56 2.10
CA GLU A 887 -37.67 -9.37 0.91
C GLU A 887 -36.39 -8.83 0.25
N LEU A 888 -36.25 -7.50 0.10
CA LEU A 888 -35.02 -6.88 -0.39
C LEU A 888 -33.83 -7.03 0.56
N GLU A 889 -34.05 -7.02 1.87
CA GLU A 889 -32.99 -7.26 2.86
C GLU A 889 -32.53 -8.72 2.83
N GLU A 890 -33.45 -9.68 2.66
CA GLU A 890 -33.13 -11.09 2.43
C GLU A 890 -32.31 -11.27 1.14
N GLU A 891 -32.74 -10.71 0.00
CA GLU A 891 -31.94 -10.73 -1.24
C GLU A 891 -30.55 -10.10 -1.06
N LEU A 892 -30.44 -9.00 -0.33
CA LEU A 892 -29.16 -8.32 -0.08
C LEU A 892 -28.23 -9.20 0.78
N THR A 893 -28.75 -9.92 1.79
CA THR A 893 -27.96 -10.90 2.56
C THR A 893 -27.54 -12.09 1.70
N LYS A 894 -28.43 -12.59 0.83
CA LYS A 894 -28.13 -13.66 -0.13
C LYS A 894 -27.00 -13.24 -1.07
N VAL A 895 -27.09 -12.08 -1.73
CA VAL A 895 -26.05 -11.55 -2.63
C VAL A 895 -24.72 -11.34 -1.90
N LYS A 896 -24.72 -10.88 -0.63
CA LYS A 896 -23.50 -10.82 0.20
C LYS A 896 -22.88 -12.21 0.43
N SER A 897 -23.69 -13.24 0.67
CA SER A 897 -23.21 -14.62 0.85
C SER A 897 -22.65 -15.21 -0.45
N GLU A 898 -23.29 -14.94 -1.59
CA GLU A 898 -22.86 -15.37 -2.91
C GLU A 898 -21.56 -14.69 -3.32
N LEU A 899 -21.43 -13.37 -3.10
CA LEU A 899 -20.20 -12.61 -3.32
C LEU A 899 -19.03 -13.14 -2.46
N THR A 900 -19.30 -13.48 -1.21
CA THR A 900 -18.29 -14.07 -0.31
C THR A 900 -17.86 -15.45 -0.81
N THR A 901 -18.80 -16.26 -1.27
CA THR A 901 -18.54 -17.59 -1.86
C THR A 901 -17.74 -17.48 -3.17
N ALA A 902 -18.07 -16.52 -4.03
CA ALA A 902 -17.36 -16.24 -5.27
C ALA A 902 -15.93 -15.75 -5.02
N LYS A 903 -15.71 -14.85 -4.05
CA LYS A 903 -14.37 -14.42 -3.63
C LYS A 903 -13.52 -15.60 -3.14
N LEU A 904 -14.09 -16.49 -2.32
CA LEU A 904 -13.39 -17.70 -1.86
C LEU A 904 -13.13 -18.71 -3.00
N ALA A 905 -14.01 -18.78 -4.01
CA ALA A 905 -13.81 -19.61 -5.19
C ALA A 905 -12.68 -19.07 -6.10
N LEU A 906 -12.64 -17.75 -6.34
CA LEU A 906 -11.54 -17.09 -7.05
C LEU A 906 -10.22 -17.29 -6.32
N GLN A 907 -10.16 -17.04 -5.01
CA GLN A 907 -8.94 -17.25 -4.21
C GLN A 907 -8.45 -18.72 -4.23
N ARG A 908 -9.37 -19.70 -4.34
CA ARG A 908 -9.01 -21.11 -4.50
C ARG A 908 -8.51 -21.44 -5.91
N ASN A 909 -8.98 -20.73 -6.95
CA ASN A 909 -8.49 -20.88 -8.31
C ASN A 909 -7.14 -20.20 -8.52
N GLU A 910 -6.91 -19.01 -7.95
CA GLU A 910 -5.60 -18.33 -7.91
C GLU A 910 -4.55 -19.27 -7.30
N ARG A 911 -4.80 -19.80 -6.09
CA ARG A 911 -3.92 -20.79 -5.44
C ARG A 911 -3.70 -22.09 -6.24
N ARG A 912 -4.58 -22.43 -7.18
CA ARG A 912 -4.41 -23.58 -8.09
C ARG A 912 -3.63 -23.22 -9.36
N SER A 913 -3.79 -21.99 -9.86
CA SER A 913 -2.99 -21.41 -10.94
C SER A 913 -1.51 -21.37 -10.54
N ASP A 914 -1.23 -20.80 -9.37
CA ASP A 914 0.14 -20.61 -8.86
C ASP A 914 0.85 -21.95 -8.65
N PHE A 915 0.14 -22.98 -8.19
CA PHE A 915 0.67 -24.34 -8.05
C PHE A 915 0.88 -25.08 -9.38
N SER A 916 0.20 -24.66 -10.46
CA SER A 916 0.29 -25.30 -11.78
C SER A 916 1.49 -24.81 -12.60
N LEU A 917 1.98 -23.59 -12.35
CA LEU A 917 3.07 -22.99 -13.13
C LEU A 917 4.46 -23.44 -12.64
N GLY A 918 4.61 -23.80 -11.37
CA GLY A 918 5.90 -24.13 -10.76
C GLY A 918 6.53 -25.50 -11.09
N LEU A 919 5.89 -26.35 -11.91
CA LEU A 919 6.31 -27.75 -12.11
C LEU A 919 6.56 -28.18 -13.58
N SER A 920 6.72 -27.23 -14.52
CA SER A 920 6.82 -27.55 -15.96
C SER A 920 8.09 -27.09 -16.68
N SER A 921 9.16 -26.72 -15.96
CA SER A 921 10.35 -26.08 -16.55
C SER A 921 11.71 -26.70 -16.18
N SER A 922 11.86 -28.04 -16.22
CA SER A 922 13.20 -28.67 -16.29
C SER A 922 13.20 -30.10 -16.85
N SER A 923 13.05 -30.27 -18.18
CA SER A 923 13.54 -31.49 -18.87
C SER A 923 13.56 -31.37 -20.40
N LYS A 924 14.73 -31.09 -21.01
CA LYS A 924 15.43 -31.96 -21.99
C LYS A 924 16.54 -31.28 -22.80
N HIS A 925 17.44 -32.14 -23.28
CA HIS A 925 18.71 -31.86 -23.93
C HIS A 925 18.64 -31.73 -25.47
N HIS A 926 19.67 -31.06 -26.01
CA HIS A 926 20.42 -31.33 -27.25
C HIS A 926 19.92 -30.92 -28.66
N HIS A 927 20.85 -30.23 -29.37
CA HIS A 927 21.01 -30.08 -30.83
C HIS A 927 19.92 -29.30 -31.59
N GLU A 928 20.18 -28.59 -32.70
CA GLU A 928 21.32 -28.59 -33.63
C GLU A 928 21.46 -27.24 -34.41
N LYS A 929 22.69 -26.92 -34.85
CA LYS A 929 23.15 -26.14 -36.04
C LYS A 929 22.51 -24.81 -36.50
N GLU A 930 23.44 -23.95 -36.88
CA GLU A 930 23.36 -22.78 -37.77
C GLU A 930 22.58 -23.02 -39.08
N ASN A 931 21.81 -22.02 -39.55
CA ASN A 931 21.97 -21.45 -40.90
C ASN A 931 21.18 -20.13 -41.12
N ALA A 932 21.55 -19.40 -42.18
CA ALA A 932 21.20 -18.01 -42.47
C ALA A 932 19.83 -17.80 -43.19
N PRO A 933 19.34 -16.55 -43.39
CA PRO A 933 17.93 -16.25 -43.70
C PRO A 933 17.61 -16.00 -45.20
N ASN A 934 16.33 -16.16 -45.58
CA ASN A 934 15.68 -15.59 -46.77
C ASN A 934 14.13 -15.66 -46.56
N VAL A 935 13.36 -14.56 -46.58
CA VAL A 935 12.80 -13.79 -47.74
C VAL A 935 11.46 -14.35 -48.29
N HIS A 936 10.42 -13.49 -48.29
CA HIS A 936 9.09 -13.61 -48.97
C HIS A 936 8.16 -14.76 -48.49
N GLN A 937 6.81 -14.72 -48.59
CA GLN A 937 5.83 -13.67 -48.94
C GLN A 937 4.41 -14.04 -48.42
N ASP A 938 3.54 -13.04 -48.34
CA ASP A 938 2.08 -13.08 -48.55
C ASP A 938 1.08 -13.76 -47.56
N LEU A 939 -0.14 -13.21 -47.64
CA LEU A 939 -1.30 -13.29 -46.74
C LEU A 939 -2.31 -14.42 -47.13
N PRO A 940 -3.42 -14.65 -46.37
CA PRO A 940 -4.11 -15.94 -46.29
C PRO A 940 -5.34 -16.03 -47.23
N PRO A 941 -6.30 -16.99 -47.10
CA PRO A 941 -7.33 -16.91 -46.04
C PRO A 941 -8.01 -18.24 -45.56
N THR A 942 -8.79 -18.14 -44.47
CA THR A 942 -10.04 -18.90 -44.16
C THR A 942 -10.13 -20.43 -44.34
N SER A 943 -10.51 -21.15 -43.28
CA SER A 943 -11.93 -21.55 -43.03
C SER A 943 -12.12 -22.58 -41.90
N ALA A 944 -13.33 -22.61 -41.34
CA ALA A 944 -13.74 -23.39 -40.18
C ALA A 944 -13.72 -24.93 -40.37
N LYS A 945 -13.59 -25.66 -39.25
CA LYS A 945 -14.55 -26.72 -38.89
C LYS A 945 -14.51 -27.14 -37.42
N MET A 946 -15.69 -27.28 -36.83
CA MET A 946 -15.93 -28.03 -35.59
C MET A 946 -15.67 -29.52 -35.83
N GLN A 947 -15.23 -30.24 -34.80
CA GLN A 947 -15.91 -31.50 -34.41
C GLN A 947 -15.52 -31.96 -33.00
N ASN A 948 -16.54 -32.23 -32.17
CA ASN A 948 -16.42 -33.03 -30.96
C ASN A 948 -16.12 -34.49 -31.31
N ILE A 949 -15.46 -35.22 -30.40
CA ILE A 949 -15.88 -36.56 -29.92
C ILE A 949 -15.05 -36.93 -28.67
N THR A 950 -15.74 -37.50 -27.69
CA THR A 950 -15.26 -37.80 -26.32
C THR A 950 -14.75 -39.26 -26.20
N PRO A 951 -14.47 -39.83 -25.00
CA PRO A 951 -13.17 -40.43 -24.69
C PRO A 951 -13.16 -41.97 -24.79
N LYS A 952 -12.01 -42.60 -24.48
CA LYS A 952 -11.94 -44.06 -24.27
C LYS A 952 -11.28 -44.45 -22.95
N ILE A 953 -12.04 -45.20 -22.17
CA ILE A 953 -11.68 -45.80 -20.87
C ILE A 953 -10.71 -46.98 -21.09
N GLY A 954 -9.74 -47.14 -20.18
CA GLY A 954 -8.89 -48.33 -20.08
C GLY A 954 -8.34 -48.47 -18.66
N ALA A 955 -8.76 -49.49 -17.93
CA ALA A 955 -8.45 -49.71 -16.52
C ALA A 955 -7.44 -50.85 -16.31
N SER A 956 -6.99 -51.03 -15.06
CA SER A 956 -6.37 -52.25 -14.48
C SER A 956 -4.92 -52.57 -14.94
N THR A 957 -3.99 -53.16 -14.14
CA THR A 957 -4.00 -53.68 -12.75
C THR A 957 -2.55 -53.99 -12.25
N SER A 958 -2.41 -54.37 -10.96
CA SER A 958 -1.33 -55.24 -10.40
C SER A 958 0.08 -54.63 -10.17
N GLN A 959 0.44 -54.25 -8.93
CA GLN A 959 1.17 -55.07 -7.93
C GLN A 959 2.53 -55.68 -8.35
N LYS A 960 3.66 -55.21 -7.77
CA LYS A 960 4.41 -55.87 -6.67
C LYS A 960 5.70 -55.13 -6.25
N LYS A 961 6.11 -55.39 -5.00
CA LYS A 961 7.27 -54.87 -4.22
C LYS A 961 8.40 -55.95 -4.23
N PRO A 962 9.56 -55.76 -3.56
CA PRO A 962 10.75 -54.96 -3.91
C PRO A 962 12.04 -55.83 -4.09
N GLY A 963 13.22 -55.24 -4.30
CA GLY A 963 14.50 -55.99 -4.24
C GLY A 963 15.80 -55.16 -4.35
N LEU A 964 16.50 -54.97 -3.22
CA LEU A 964 17.98 -54.98 -3.11
C LEU A 964 18.45 -56.47 -3.06
N PRO A 965 19.75 -56.87 -3.22
CA PRO A 965 20.95 -56.21 -2.66
C PRO A 965 22.30 -56.39 -3.44
N SER A 966 23.43 -56.15 -2.75
CA SER A 966 24.85 -56.49 -3.03
C SER A 966 25.64 -55.48 -3.90
N LEU A 967 26.79 -54.85 -3.54
CA LEU A 967 27.95 -55.12 -2.64
C LEU A 967 29.12 -55.86 -3.35
N MET A 968 30.35 -55.36 -3.16
CA MET A 968 31.71 -55.72 -3.71
C MET A 968 32.07 -55.13 -5.10
N ASP A 969 33.31 -54.69 -5.41
CA ASP A 969 34.53 -54.59 -4.59
C ASP A 969 35.56 -53.50 -5.03
N GLN A 970 36.54 -53.25 -4.16
CA GLN A 970 37.84 -52.53 -4.24
C GLN A 970 38.45 -52.03 -5.58
N SER A 971 39.11 -50.84 -5.55
CA SER A 971 40.58 -50.65 -5.79
C SER A 971 41.02 -49.17 -5.86
N THR A 972 42.00 -48.77 -5.03
CA THR A 972 42.77 -47.49 -5.03
C THR A 972 44.20 -47.70 -5.59
N PRO A 973 45.16 -46.74 -5.56
CA PRO A 973 45.16 -45.31 -5.97
C PRO A 973 46.41 -44.92 -6.82
N MET A 974 46.48 -43.66 -7.30
CA MET A 974 47.72 -42.89 -7.59
C MET A 974 47.40 -41.40 -7.35
N SER A 975 48.08 -40.68 -6.44
CA SER A 975 49.38 -40.01 -6.61
C SER A 975 49.33 -38.79 -7.53
N ASP A 976 49.39 -37.58 -6.97
CA ASP A 976 50.64 -36.80 -7.00
C ASP A 976 50.63 -35.62 -6.03
N SER A 977 51.83 -35.19 -5.66
CA SER A 977 52.16 -34.27 -4.57
C SER A 977 52.83 -33.01 -5.09
N ASP A 978 52.64 -31.87 -4.42
CA ASP A 978 53.64 -30.80 -4.44
C ASP A 978 53.76 -30.11 -3.08
N GLN A 979 54.96 -30.23 -2.47
CA GLN A 979 55.32 -29.58 -1.21
C GLN A 979 56.20 -28.36 -1.51
N LYS A 980 55.92 -27.22 -0.86
CA LYS A 980 56.89 -26.12 -0.75
C LYS A 980 57.89 -26.42 0.38
N PRO A 981 59.20 -26.22 0.18
CA PRO A 981 60.16 -26.16 1.28
C PRO A 981 60.36 -24.72 1.77
N GLU A 982 60.49 -24.56 3.08
CA GLU A 982 61.15 -23.42 3.70
C GLU A 982 62.67 -23.50 3.46
N CYS A 983 63.37 -22.35 3.43
CA CYS A 983 64.82 -22.33 3.58
C CYS A 983 65.25 -21.10 4.39
N THR A 984 66.09 -21.33 5.40
CA THR A 984 66.63 -20.32 6.32
C THR A 984 68.16 -20.25 6.19
N GLN A 985 68.74 -19.12 6.65
CA GLN A 985 70.18 -18.82 6.74
C GLN A 985 70.84 -18.45 5.39
N SER A 986 71.87 -17.59 5.36
CA SER A 986 72.68 -17.00 6.46
C SER A 986 72.70 -15.47 6.46
#